data_AF-A0A166ET33-F1
#
_entry.id   AF-A0A166ET33-F1
#
_cell.length_a   1.000
_cell.length_b   1.000
_cell.length_c   1.000
_cell.angle_alpha   90.00
_cell.angle_beta   90.00
_cell.angle_gamma   90.00
#
_symmetry.space_group_name_H-M   'P 1'
#
loop_
_entity.id
_entity.type
_entity.pdbx_description
1 polymer ?
#
loop_
_entity_poly.entity_id
_entity_poly.type
_entity_poly.pdbx_seq_one_letter_code
_entity_poly.pdbx_strand_id
1 'polypeptide(L)'
;MPGNQNTDTGTDTSPIPAEDQMNQSEETWAQQIYKLWGEMLPTWADAFGEVYEAEREREREELAQATARMDEDDRRQAEQQVRSDAASTLAFENIERVYELKEELTLLDNNPLEMVDMPDAPDRTFGKVISDQIAAFRLQKEELFLEVQIFTGLDMEKQAFTTANELVGMLLGKALVQSGVYNFAACEVTLAEVERKLKDMKNLLRDAQVHPATYVSNEDQVLIGQDVKKVKEIIFNLQDAGYTGLGTSLLIEMNQYQDAVSRPSDARWTELMSDAEACKKALPELRSSAKYIETLCESMTMAQPTTAASDTLEELRDYQSESSRDLSSTLRVIASLKAKAERRERWIKQEEWAEKNLDVRTQAYRKQLEKFVVFDADHQVVTKESKTEARARAVDTEGLDKDVMATMPKRPGGKDVKAVPRATINKLLESFEFLDEMRLSGVTGMEAIALEEFIKTEDILEGINSNPTGYDDLQTRTQKMLDKVATTKSGKKAIYYVEAKMNLEEDIRLLREQAPDMNINKALGRCNKLEGTRFHPLLRQLEESLAFREVFEMKLEPIEKIFKEIPGLLARLGKARPELAMRFKKIWQPKQEKVYHGELELELKQAKVTAHNAATVDDVKEAISQVNTVKIKADKYVEELRARVALLGEDVDGPVTTPERDEFFEKIEEDYKNGVQLEIDRKVAKGKFNETSGPMKDELDMLTAKSKSWKGAKALLKGFPRIDEATFDPTRFKDLLTEVKLLEQECAVNSSYDENMDRLKELKGMYDAMRGELTGFREDIAKDVVKAAEKAITRMESAKAFAEGDFITGVASQQEAGEDYVNAGSLKRFTTCVSKPIIPGELRTYAQVIGDSKKSLQERKKAREEALRLVRPLLARLDSDKAVKLYRRHPFSELDNDINVLRPVLVQLEVKLLTLAS
;
A
#
# COMPACT_ATOMS: atom_id res chain seq x y z
N MET A 1 58.29 50.02 -32.52
CA MET A 1 58.58 51.07 -31.51
C MET A 1 57.34 51.93 -31.38
N PRO A 2 57.01 52.59 -30.26
CA PRO A 2 57.42 52.50 -28.85
C PRO A 2 56.22 52.10 -27.94
N GLY A 3 56.44 51.81 -26.65
CA GLY A 3 55.85 52.62 -25.57
C GLY A 3 54.54 52.01 -25.02
N ASN A 4 54.11 52.19 -23.79
CA ASN A 4 54.67 52.67 -22.53
C ASN A 4 53.53 52.39 -21.51
N GLN A 5 53.89 51.90 -20.33
CA GLN A 5 53.24 52.11 -19.02
C GLN A 5 51.71 52.29 -18.94
N ASN A 6 51.05 51.44 -18.14
CA ASN A 6 50.18 51.91 -17.06
C ASN A 6 50.10 50.84 -15.95
N THR A 7 50.47 51.26 -14.75
CA THR A 7 50.11 50.65 -13.48
C THR A 7 48.64 50.93 -13.20
N ASP A 8 47.86 49.90 -12.89
CA ASP A 8 46.63 50.06 -12.12
C ASP A 8 46.47 48.90 -11.13
N THR A 9 46.23 49.29 -9.88
CA THR A 9 45.95 48.45 -8.73
C THR A 9 44.58 47.80 -8.86
N GLY A 10 44.56 46.49 -9.07
CA GLY A 10 43.38 45.64 -8.94
C GLY A 10 43.70 44.50 -7.99
N THR A 11 42.85 44.29 -7.00
CA THR A 11 42.79 43.10 -6.15
C THR A 11 42.85 41.83 -6.97
N ASP A 12 44.02 41.18 -7.04
CA ASP A 12 44.14 39.81 -7.52
C ASP A 12 43.62 38.86 -6.43
N THR A 13 42.31 38.65 -6.44
CA THR A 13 41.75 37.34 -6.11
C THR A 13 42.35 36.35 -7.09
N SER A 14 43.44 35.69 -6.70
CA SER A 14 43.82 34.45 -7.37
C SER A 14 42.61 33.52 -7.34
N PRO A 15 42.16 32.98 -8.48
CA PRO A 15 41.10 31.99 -8.48
C PRO A 15 41.60 30.81 -7.68
N ILE A 16 40.89 30.50 -6.60
CA ILE A 16 40.97 29.18 -5.96
C ILE A 16 40.72 28.18 -7.10
N PRO A 17 41.69 27.31 -7.44
CA PRO A 17 41.43 26.22 -8.36
C PRO A 17 40.31 25.37 -7.75
N ALA A 18 39.32 24.98 -8.54
CA ALA A 18 38.28 24.07 -8.10
C ALA A 18 38.89 22.85 -7.38
N GLU A 19 38.27 22.42 -6.28
CA GLU A 19 38.73 21.35 -5.37
C GLU A 19 38.86 19.94 -6.03
N ASP A 20 38.71 19.83 -7.35
CA ASP A 20 38.73 18.58 -8.11
C ASP A 20 40.00 18.36 -8.97
N GLN A 21 41.10 19.08 -8.73
CA GLN A 21 42.37 18.82 -9.42
C GLN A 21 43.46 18.33 -8.46
N MET A 22 43.87 17.07 -8.63
CA MET A 22 45.01 16.45 -7.92
C MET A 22 46.23 17.36 -8.01
N ASN A 23 46.95 17.52 -6.90
CA ASN A 23 48.15 18.34 -6.90
C ASN A 23 49.27 17.64 -7.69
N GLN A 24 50.26 18.38 -8.20
CA GLN A 24 51.33 17.84 -9.05
C GLN A 24 52.07 16.61 -8.46
N SER A 25 52.21 16.52 -7.13
CA SER A 25 52.82 15.36 -6.46
C SER A 25 51.92 14.12 -6.44
N GLU A 26 50.61 14.32 -6.38
CA GLU A 26 49.61 13.24 -6.48
C GLU A 26 49.49 12.75 -7.92
N GLU A 27 49.57 13.67 -8.89
CA GLU A 27 49.58 13.33 -10.32
C GLU A 27 50.85 12.56 -10.71
N THR A 28 52.03 12.94 -10.18
CA THR A 28 53.26 12.17 -10.41
C THR A 28 53.26 10.82 -9.71
N TRP A 29 52.70 10.74 -8.49
CA TRP A 29 52.54 9.46 -7.80
C TRP A 29 51.56 8.55 -8.55
N ALA A 30 50.41 9.06 -8.99
CA ALA A 30 49.44 8.32 -9.78
C ALA A 30 50.04 7.84 -11.10
N GLN A 31 50.78 8.68 -11.83
CA GLN A 31 51.49 8.28 -13.05
C GLN A 31 52.57 7.22 -12.79
N GLN A 32 53.29 7.31 -11.67
CA GLN A 32 54.27 6.28 -11.30
C GLN A 32 53.60 4.96 -10.94
N ILE A 33 52.51 4.97 -10.17
CA ILE A 33 51.74 3.77 -9.84
C ILE A 33 51.10 3.18 -11.09
N TYR A 34 50.52 4.00 -11.97
CA TYR A 34 49.90 3.54 -13.22
C TYR A 34 50.93 2.96 -14.18
N LYS A 35 52.15 3.51 -14.19
CA LYS A 35 53.26 2.96 -14.97
C LYS A 35 53.80 1.67 -14.35
N LEU A 36 53.91 1.60 -13.03
CA LEU A 36 54.36 0.41 -12.30
C LEU A 36 53.35 -0.74 -12.41
N TRP A 37 52.05 -0.43 -12.36
CA TRP A 37 50.97 -1.38 -12.62
C TRP A 37 50.88 -1.73 -14.10
N GLY A 38 51.01 -0.75 -15.00
CA GLY A 38 51.04 -0.97 -16.44
C GLY A 38 52.24 -1.80 -16.93
N GLU A 39 53.36 -1.81 -16.19
CA GLU A 39 54.54 -2.63 -16.48
C GLU A 39 54.52 -3.99 -15.76
N MET A 40 53.93 -4.08 -14.55
CA MET A 40 53.80 -5.35 -13.81
C MET A 40 52.60 -6.21 -14.22
N LEU A 41 51.48 -5.62 -14.63
CA LEU A 41 50.30 -6.40 -15.07
C LEU A 41 50.56 -7.23 -16.32
N PRO A 42 51.26 -6.75 -17.36
CA PRO A 42 51.59 -7.59 -18.51
C PRO A 42 52.50 -8.74 -18.13
N THR A 43 53.51 -8.51 -17.28
CA THR A 43 54.43 -9.57 -16.84
C THR A 43 53.78 -10.58 -15.89
N TRP A 44 52.81 -10.15 -15.07
CA TRP A 44 52.02 -11.04 -14.23
C TRP A 44 50.92 -11.76 -15.02
N ALA A 45 50.32 -11.11 -16.02
CA ALA A 45 49.36 -11.72 -16.93
C ALA A 45 50.05 -12.71 -17.88
N ASP A 46 51.29 -12.46 -18.29
CA ASP A 46 52.11 -13.38 -19.07
C ASP A 46 52.59 -14.54 -18.18
N ALA A 47 52.99 -14.30 -16.93
CA ALA A 47 53.34 -15.38 -16.00
C ALA A 47 52.13 -16.23 -15.57
N PHE A 48 50.97 -15.61 -15.34
CA PHE A 48 49.70 -16.33 -15.15
C PHE A 48 49.26 -17.02 -16.43
N GLY A 49 49.49 -16.40 -17.59
CA GLY A 49 49.21 -16.97 -18.90
C GLY A 49 50.06 -18.21 -19.16
N GLU A 50 51.35 -18.17 -18.89
CA GLU A 50 52.26 -19.31 -19.02
C GLU A 50 51.96 -20.41 -18.01
N VAL A 51 51.61 -20.08 -16.76
CA VAL A 51 51.20 -21.07 -15.74
C VAL A 51 49.85 -21.69 -16.08
N TYR A 52 48.89 -20.88 -16.56
CA TYR A 52 47.56 -21.33 -16.94
C TYR A 52 47.56 -22.10 -18.27
N GLU A 53 48.41 -21.74 -19.23
CA GLU A 53 48.64 -22.53 -20.44
C GLU A 53 49.41 -23.82 -20.11
N ALA A 54 50.38 -23.80 -19.20
CA ALA A 54 51.06 -25.02 -18.75
C ALA A 54 50.12 -25.96 -17.97
N GLU A 55 49.22 -25.43 -17.13
CA GLU A 55 48.18 -26.22 -16.46
C GLU A 55 47.14 -26.73 -17.45
N ARG A 56 46.69 -25.93 -18.42
CA ARG A 56 45.81 -26.40 -19.50
C ARG A 56 46.44 -27.44 -20.39
N GLU A 57 47.70 -27.28 -20.77
CA GLU A 57 48.37 -28.23 -21.66
C GLU A 57 48.65 -29.54 -20.90
N ARG A 58 48.92 -29.46 -19.60
CA ARG A 58 48.98 -30.63 -18.72
C ARG A 58 47.61 -31.29 -18.52
N GLU A 59 46.54 -30.53 -18.29
CA GLU A 59 45.18 -31.06 -18.22
C GLU A 59 44.72 -31.63 -19.56
N ARG A 60 45.10 -31.03 -20.69
CA ARG A 60 44.82 -31.56 -22.04
C ARG A 60 45.63 -32.80 -22.34
N GLU A 61 46.90 -32.87 -21.93
CA GLU A 61 47.70 -34.09 -22.08
C GLU A 61 47.21 -35.20 -21.14
N GLU A 62 46.76 -34.87 -19.93
CA GLU A 62 46.15 -35.81 -18.99
C GLU A 62 44.76 -36.27 -19.48
N LEU A 63 43.92 -35.37 -20.01
CA LEU A 63 42.64 -35.69 -20.66
C LEU A 63 42.82 -36.46 -21.97
N ALA A 64 43.82 -36.14 -22.80
CA ALA A 64 44.13 -36.85 -24.03
C ALA A 64 44.72 -38.24 -23.76
N GLN A 65 45.55 -38.38 -22.72
CA GLN A 65 46.05 -39.69 -22.27
C GLN A 65 44.97 -40.53 -21.57
N ALA A 66 43.98 -39.88 -20.92
CA ALA A 66 42.80 -40.54 -20.37
C ALA A 66 41.81 -40.97 -21.47
N THR A 67 41.49 -40.09 -22.42
CA THR A 67 40.59 -40.39 -23.56
C THR A 67 41.20 -41.37 -24.57
N ALA A 68 42.53 -41.40 -24.74
CA ALA A 68 43.20 -42.42 -25.57
C ALA A 68 43.20 -43.84 -24.94
N ARG A 69 42.75 -43.98 -23.68
CA ARG A 69 42.68 -45.25 -22.93
C ARG A 69 41.26 -45.64 -22.52
N MET A 70 40.25 -44.81 -22.79
CA MET A 70 38.85 -45.07 -22.46
C MET A 70 38.15 -45.81 -23.60
N ASP A 71 37.36 -46.83 -23.27
CA ASP A 71 36.49 -47.49 -24.22
C ASP A 71 35.40 -46.51 -24.71
N GLU A 72 34.86 -46.73 -25.91
CA GLU A 72 33.86 -45.84 -26.55
C GLU A 72 32.60 -45.61 -25.66
N ASP A 73 32.26 -46.55 -24.79
CA ASP A 73 31.19 -46.40 -23.80
C ASP A 73 31.58 -45.48 -22.64
N ASP A 74 32.82 -45.51 -22.17
CA ASP A 74 33.32 -44.60 -21.12
C ASP A 74 33.40 -43.17 -21.67
N ARG A 75 33.79 -43.00 -22.95
CA ARG A 75 33.77 -41.69 -23.63
C ARG A 75 32.36 -41.11 -23.67
N ARG A 76 31.35 -41.94 -24.02
CA ARG A 76 29.94 -41.51 -24.02
C ARG A 76 29.43 -41.16 -22.64
N GLN A 77 29.83 -41.90 -21.60
CA GLN A 77 29.45 -41.60 -20.21
C GLN A 77 30.08 -40.29 -19.73
N ALA A 78 31.34 -40.02 -20.06
CA ALA A 78 32.00 -38.75 -19.76
C ALA A 78 31.36 -37.57 -20.51
N GLU A 79 31.05 -37.73 -21.80
CA GLU A 79 30.33 -36.73 -22.59
C GLU A 79 28.90 -36.49 -22.09
N GLN A 80 28.22 -37.51 -21.57
CA GLN A 80 26.92 -37.37 -20.91
C GLN A 80 27.03 -36.62 -19.58
N GLN A 81 28.03 -36.94 -18.75
CA GLN A 81 28.23 -36.30 -17.46
C GLN A 81 28.56 -34.82 -17.62
N VAL A 82 29.48 -34.46 -18.53
CA VAL A 82 29.85 -33.06 -18.81
C VAL A 82 28.66 -32.25 -19.29
N ARG A 83 27.77 -32.84 -20.11
CA ARG A 83 26.53 -32.17 -20.55
C ARG A 83 25.53 -31.98 -19.42
N SER A 84 25.32 -32.99 -18.60
CA SER A 84 24.47 -32.91 -17.41
C SER A 84 24.96 -31.83 -16.44
N ASP A 85 26.28 -31.75 -16.22
CA ASP A 85 26.89 -30.76 -15.33
C ASP A 85 26.78 -29.35 -15.90
N ALA A 86 26.99 -29.17 -17.21
CA ALA A 86 26.80 -27.89 -17.90
C ALA A 86 25.34 -27.43 -17.86
N ALA A 87 24.39 -28.34 -18.10
CA ALA A 87 22.97 -28.07 -18.01
C ALA A 87 22.53 -27.74 -16.58
N SER A 88 23.03 -28.46 -15.57
CA SER A 88 22.78 -28.17 -14.16
C SER A 88 23.32 -26.81 -13.76
N THR A 89 24.51 -26.43 -14.24
CA THR A 89 25.11 -25.10 -13.98
C THR A 89 24.26 -24.00 -14.60
N LEU A 90 23.86 -24.17 -15.86
CA LEU A 90 23.00 -23.21 -16.55
C LEU A 90 21.60 -23.12 -15.94
N ALA A 91 21.04 -24.24 -15.47
CA ALA A 91 19.79 -24.25 -14.71
C ALA A 91 19.93 -23.47 -13.40
N PHE A 92 21.02 -23.69 -12.66
CA PHE A 92 21.29 -23.00 -11.40
C PHE A 92 21.41 -21.47 -11.61
N GLU A 93 22.23 -21.03 -12.56
CA GLU A 93 22.38 -19.61 -12.92
C GLU A 93 21.04 -18.99 -13.36
N ASN A 94 20.25 -19.72 -14.15
CA ASN A 94 18.94 -19.23 -14.59
C ASN A 94 17.93 -19.19 -13.43
N ILE A 95 17.95 -20.14 -12.50
CA ILE A 95 17.07 -20.14 -11.31
C ILE A 95 17.38 -18.92 -10.44
N GLU A 96 18.66 -18.64 -10.19
CA GLU A 96 19.09 -17.46 -9.43
C GLU A 96 18.63 -16.18 -10.12
N ARG A 97 18.88 -16.05 -11.43
CA ARG A 97 18.42 -14.91 -12.22
C ARG A 97 16.89 -14.78 -12.28
N VAL A 98 16.16 -15.90 -12.27
CA VAL A 98 14.69 -15.92 -12.19
C VAL A 98 14.20 -15.31 -10.87
N TYR A 99 14.86 -15.62 -9.75
CA TYR A 99 14.51 -15.02 -8.46
C TYR A 99 14.78 -13.52 -8.44
N GLU A 100 15.95 -13.09 -8.89
CA GLU A 100 16.30 -11.66 -9.02
C GLU A 100 15.32 -10.92 -9.91
N LEU A 101 15.00 -11.49 -11.08
CA LEU A 101 14.14 -10.85 -12.06
C LEU A 101 12.67 -10.80 -11.61
N LYS A 102 12.23 -11.77 -10.80
CA LYS A 102 10.91 -11.71 -10.15
C LYS A 102 10.83 -10.49 -9.23
N GLU A 103 11.87 -10.26 -8.42
CA GLU A 103 11.97 -9.10 -7.54
C GLU A 103 12.01 -7.79 -8.33
N GLU A 104 12.87 -7.71 -9.37
CA GLU A 104 12.96 -6.55 -10.26
C GLU A 104 11.63 -6.23 -10.98
N LEU A 105 10.91 -7.24 -11.46
CA LEU A 105 9.61 -7.06 -12.12
C LEU A 105 8.55 -6.55 -11.17
N THR A 106 8.49 -7.05 -9.93
CA THR A 106 7.57 -6.50 -8.91
C THR A 106 7.87 -5.04 -8.62
N LEU A 107 9.14 -4.65 -8.54
CA LEU A 107 9.51 -3.25 -8.35
C LEU A 107 9.10 -2.39 -9.55
N LEU A 108 9.34 -2.88 -10.76
CA LEU A 108 8.98 -2.19 -12.01
C LEU A 108 7.47 -2.07 -12.24
N ASP A 109 6.67 -3.08 -11.92
CA ASP A 109 5.22 -3.04 -12.06
C ASP A 109 4.57 -2.10 -11.03
N ASN A 110 5.14 -2.00 -9.82
CA ASN A 110 4.63 -1.13 -8.77
C ASN A 110 4.98 0.34 -8.98
N ASN A 111 6.18 0.65 -9.50
CA ASN A 111 6.62 2.03 -9.68
C ASN A 111 7.54 2.22 -10.92
N PRO A 112 6.99 2.11 -12.14
CA PRO A 112 7.79 2.08 -13.37
C PRO A 112 8.50 3.41 -13.67
N LEU A 113 8.06 4.53 -13.11
CA LEU A 113 8.67 5.86 -13.30
C LEU A 113 9.81 6.17 -12.32
N GLU A 114 9.87 5.48 -11.18
CA GLU A 114 10.93 5.66 -10.17
C GLU A 114 12.06 4.63 -10.31
N MET A 115 11.74 3.44 -10.85
CA MET A 115 12.69 2.34 -11.04
C MET A 115 13.42 2.39 -12.39
N VAL A 116 12.99 3.27 -13.29
CA VAL A 116 13.53 3.42 -14.63
C VAL A 116 14.00 4.84 -14.81
N ASP A 117 15.31 5.04 -15.01
CA ASP A 117 15.85 6.37 -15.33
C ASP A 117 15.15 6.90 -16.59
N MET A 118 14.32 7.92 -16.40
CA MET A 118 13.58 8.54 -17.48
C MET A 118 14.55 9.40 -18.29
N PRO A 119 14.68 9.20 -19.61
CA PRO A 119 15.47 10.09 -20.43
C PRO A 119 14.85 11.50 -20.42
N ASP A 120 15.69 12.53 -20.26
CA ASP A 120 15.28 13.95 -20.22
C ASP A 120 14.41 14.36 -21.42
N ALA A 121 14.55 13.66 -22.55
CA ALA A 121 13.66 13.75 -23.70
C ALA A 121 13.37 12.34 -24.28
N PRO A 122 12.14 11.82 -24.20
CA PRO A 122 11.81 10.50 -24.73
C PRO A 122 11.78 10.51 -26.26
N ASP A 123 12.73 9.83 -26.89
CA ASP A 123 12.77 9.62 -28.34
C ASP A 123 11.78 8.51 -28.76
N ARG A 124 10.65 8.90 -29.34
CA ARG A 124 9.59 7.97 -29.75
C ARG A 124 9.89 7.23 -31.06
N THR A 125 10.97 7.55 -31.76
CA THR A 125 11.26 6.93 -33.08
C THR A 125 11.56 5.43 -32.99
N PHE A 126 12.11 4.95 -31.88
CA PHE A 126 12.45 3.54 -31.67
C PHE A 126 11.30 2.67 -31.14
N GLY A 127 10.20 3.27 -30.67
CA GLY A 127 9.12 2.53 -29.98
C GLY A 127 8.49 1.43 -30.83
N LYS A 128 8.35 1.65 -32.13
CA LYS A 128 7.83 0.63 -33.05
C LYS A 128 8.83 -0.52 -33.25
N VAL A 129 10.11 -0.20 -33.45
CA VAL A 129 11.17 -1.20 -33.67
C VAL A 129 11.33 -2.11 -32.45
N ILE A 130 11.36 -1.52 -31.24
CA ILE A 130 11.45 -2.26 -29.98
C ILE A 130 10.21 -3.13 -29.74
N SER A 131 9.01 -2.61 -30.04
CA SER A 131 7.77 -3.39 -29.92
C SER A 131 7.75 -4.57 -30.88
N ASP A 132 8.15 -4.35 -32.14
CA ASP A 132 8.25 -5.39 -33.17
C ASP A 132 9.30 -6.45 -32.77
N GLN A 133 10.41 -6.03 -32.14
CA GLN A 133 11.47 -6.92 -31.66
C GLN A 133 11.07 -7.74 -30.42
N ILE A 134 10.34 -7.14 -29.46
CA ILE A 134 9.73 -7.86 -28.33
C ILE A 134 8.74 -8.92 -28.85
N ALA A 135 7.90 -8.55 -29.83
CA ALA A 135 6.96 -9.49 -30.43
C ALA A 135 7.67 -10.64 -31.17
N ALA A 136 8.73 -10.33 -31.92
CA ALA A 136 9.55 -11.32 -32.61
C ALA A 136 10.26 -12.28 -31.63
N PHE A 137 10.85 -11.78 -30.55
CA PHE A 137 11.49 -12.64 -29.54
C PHE A 137 10.48 -13.43 -28.71
N ARG A 138 9.28 -12.89 -28.46
CA ARG A 138 8.19 -13.66 -27.87
C ARG A 138 7.79 -14.82 -28.79
N LEU A 139 7.65 -14.58 -30.09
CA LEU A 139 7.38 -15.64 -31.06
C LEU A 139 8.50 -16.68 -31.07
N GLN A 140 9.76 -16.24 -31.14
CA GLN A 140 10.93 -17.12 -31.15
C GLN A 140 11.06 -17.96 -29.86
N LYS A 141 10.73 -17.37 -28.70
CA LYS A 141 10.65 -18.08 -27.42
C LYS A 141 9.63 -19.19 -27.48
N GLU A 142 8.40 -18.87 -27.88
CA GLU A 142 7.31 -19.85 -27.96
C GLU A 142 7.67 -20.95 -28.96
N GLU A 143 8.20 -20.61 -30.14
CA GLU A 143 8.68 -21.54 -31.17
C GLU A 143 9.73 -22.52 -30.64
N LEU A 144 10.77 -22.02 -29.96
CA LEU A 144 11.80 -22.88 -29.35
C LEU A 144 11.19 -23.78 -28.28
N PHE A 145 10.34 -23.23 -27.41
CA PHE A 145 9.71 -24.00 -26.34
C PHE A 145 8.76 -25.08 -26.85
N LEU A 146 8.27 -24.96 -28.09
CA LEU A 146 7.48 -26.03 -28.71
C LEU A 146 8.26 -27.34 -28.82
N GLU A 147 9.59 -27.31 -28.83
CA GLU A 147 10.47 -28.47 -29.01
C GLU A 147 10.99 -29.10 -27.69
N VAL A 148 10.44 -28.71 -26.52
CA VAL A 148 10.86 -29.23 -25.20
C VAL A 148 10.87 -30.76 -25.07
N GLN A 149 10.10 -31.47 -25.91
CA GLN A 149 10.04 -32.93 -25.93
C GLN A 149 11.33 -33.61 -26.39
N ILE A 150 12.22 -32.90 -27.08
CA ILE A 150 13.53 -33.43 -27.49
C ILE A 150 14.39 -33.79 -26.26
N PHE A 151 14.10 -33.20 -25.10
CA PHE A 151 14.76 -33.49 -23.83
C PHE A 151 14.17 -34.68 -23.05
N THR A 152 13.31 -35.51 -23.67
CA THR A 152 12.76 -36.69 -22.99
C THR A 152 13.88 -37.68 -22.62
N GLY A 153 14.02 -37.98 -21.33
CA GLY A 153 15.13 -38.78 -20.79
C GLY A 153 16.43 -38.01 -20.54
N LEU A 154 16.41 -36.68 -20.69
CA LEU A 154 17.48 -35.74 -20.39
C LEU A 154 16.96 -34.73 -19.35
N ASP A 155 16.69 -35.19 -18.13
CA ASP A 155 15.92 -34.43 -17.14
C ASP A 155 16.62 -33.13 -16.69
N MET A 156 17.96 -33.14 -16.58
CA MET A 156 18.74 -31.97 -16.20
C MET A 156 18.72 -30.90 -17.31
N GLU A 157 18.87 -31.32 -18.56
CA GLU A 157 18.80 -30.48 -19.74
C GLU A 157 17.39 -29.92 -19.96
N LYS A 158 16.35 -30.73 -19.70
CA LYS A 158 14.94 -30.29 -19.71
C LYS A 158 14.69 -29.23 -18.65
N GLN A 159 15.22 -29.42 -17.44
CA GLN A 159 15.11 -28.45 -16.35
C GLN A 159 15.83 -27.13 -16.71
N ALA A 160 17.02 -27.20 -17.29
CA ALA A 160 17.75 -26.03 -17.76
C ALA A 160 16.98 -25.26 -18.84
N PHE A 161 16.41 -25.99 -19.81
CA PHE A 161 15.65 -25.43 -20.93
C PHE A 161 14.33 -24.79 -20.49
N THR A 162 13.59 -25.43 -19.57
CA THR A 162 12.34 -24.91 -19.01
C THR A 162 12.57 -23.67 -18.14
N THR A 163 13.62 -23.68 -17.32
CA THR A 163 14.01 -22.51 -16.52
C THR A 163 14.45 -21.34 -17.40
N ALA A 164 15.23 -21.60 -18.46
CA ALA A 164 15.61 -20.57 -19.42
C ALA A 164 14.39 -19.97 -20.12
N ASN A 165 13.38 -20.79 -20.46
CA ASN A 165 12.13 -20.33 -21.05
C ASN A 165 11.34 -19.42 -20.08
N GLU A 166 11.25 -19.80 -18.81
CA GLU A 166 10.64 -18.96 -17.77
C GLU A 166 11.35 -17.61 -17.67
N LEU A 167 12.68 -17.64 -17.59
CA LEU A 167 13.53 -16.45 -17.53
C LEU A 167 13.32 -15.50 -18.72
N VAL A 168 13.36 -16.03 -19.96
CA VAL A 168 13.11 -15.24 -21.17
C VAL A 168 11.70 -14.62 -21.14
N GLY A 169 10.70 -15.34 -20.64
CA GLY A 169 9.34 -14.82 -20.48
C GLY A 169 9.29 -13.59 -19.57
N MET A 170 9.99 -13.65 -18.44
CA MET A 170 10.07 -12.55 -17.48
C MET A 170 10.90 -11.39 -18.03
N LEU A 171 12.00 -11.64 -18.74
CA LEU A 171 12.81 -10.58 -19.35
C LEU A 171 12.03 -9.85 -20.45
N LEU A 172 11.22 -10.55 -21.23
CA LEU A 172 10.31 -9.94 -22.20
C LEU A 172 9.21 -9.11 -21.53
N GLY A 173 8.72 -9.54 -20.36
CA GLY A 173 7.82 -8.74 -19.52
C GLY A 173 8.48 -7.44 -19.06
N LYS A 174 9.72 -7.53 -18.59
CA LYS A 174 10.54 -6.39 -18.14
C LYS A 174 10.77 -5.38 -19.27
N ALA A 175 11.15 -5.87 -20.45
CA ALA A 175 11.35 -5.05 -21.64
C ALA A 175 10.06 -4.32 -22.07
N LEU A 176 8.90 -4.97 -21.92
CA LEU A 176 7.60 -4.36 -22.24
C LEU A 176 7.28 -3.19 -21.30
N VAL A 177 7.50 -3.34 -19.99
CA VAL A 177 7.32 -2.25 -19.01
C VAL A 177 8.28 -1.09 -19.28
N GLN A 178 9.57 -1.37 -19.51
CA GLN A 178 10.60 -0.36 -19.84
C GLN A 178 10.26 0.41 -21.14
N SER A 179 9.75 -0.28 -22.16
CA SER A 179 9.29 0.35 -23.41
C SER A 179 8.07 1.24 -23.20
N GLY A 180 7.18 0.89 -22.26
CA GLY A 180 5.99 1.65 -21.90
C GLY A 180 6.29 3.00 -21.25
N VAL A 181 7.45 3.13 -20.60
CA VAL A 181 7.98 4.39 -20.04
C VAL A 181 9.03 5.08 -20.92
N TYR A 182 9.18 4.63 -22.17
CA TYR A 182 10.10 5.22 -23.15
C TYR A 182 11.60 5.15 -22.81
N ASN A 183 12.02 4.24 -21.92
CA ASN A 183 13.44 3.96 -21.69
C ASN A 183 13.93 2.83 -22.61
N PHE A 184 14.21 3.22 -23.86
CA PHE A 184 14.64 2.27 -24.88
C PHE A 184 16.07 1.74 -24.67
N ALA A 185 16.96 2.49 -24.01
CA ALA A 185 18.31 2.03 -23.71
C ALA A 185 18.32 0.87 -22.70
N ALA A 186 17.54 0.98 -21.62
CA ALA A 186 17.35 -0.12 -20.67
C ALA A 186 16.64 -1.32 -21.33
N CYS A 187 15.68 -1.04 -22.21
CA CYS A 187 15.01 -2.07 -22.99
C CYS A 187 15.99 -2.84 -23.89
N GLU A 188 16.93 -2.16 -24.57
CA GLU A 188 17.95 -2.81 -25.41
C GLU A 188 18.86 -3.74 -24.61
N VAL A 189 19.26 -3.36 -23.40
CA VAL A 189 20.06 -4.22 -22.50
C VAL A 189 19.27 -5.46 -22.10
N THR A 190 18.00 -5.30 -21.70
CA THR A 190 17.12 -6.41 -21.36
C THR A 190 16.89 -7.33 -22.58
N LEU A 191 16.73 -6.76 -23.78
CA LEU A 191 16.56 -7.52 -25.02
C LEU A 191 17.84 -8.26 -25.46
N ALA A 192 19.03 -7.71 -25.18
CA ALA A 192 20.29 -8.43 -25.39
C ALA A 192 20.43 -9.64 -24.47
N GLU A 193 19.94 -9.54 -23.22
CA GLU A 193 19.88 -10.68 -22.30
C GLU A 193 18.88 -11.75 -22.80
N VAL A 194 17.71 -11.32 -23.32
CA VAL A 194 16.75 -12.20 -24.00
C VAL A 194 17.39 -12.94 -25.16
N GLU A 195 18.11 -12.24 -26.04
CA GLU A 195 18.75 -12.84 -27.21
C GLU A 195 19.80 -13.89 -26.78
N ARG A 196 20.61 -13.59 -25.77
CA ARG A 196 21.58 -14.53 -25.21
C ARG A 196 20.89 -15.78 -24.66
N LYS A 197 19.81 -15.63 -23.89
CA LYS A 197 19.09 -16.77 -23.30
C LYS A 197 18.30 -17.58 -24.33
N LEU A 198 17.77 -16.94 -25.37
CA LEU A 198 17.21 -17.65 -26.54
C LEU A 198 18.27 -18.44 -27.29
N LYS A 199 19.50 -17.93 -27.37
CA LYS A 199 20.64 -18.66 -27.94
C LYS A 199 21.05 -19.85 -27.07
N ASP A 200 21.06 -19.70 -25.74
CA ASP A 200 21.31 -20.78 -24.80
C ASP A 200 20.26 -21.89 -24.95
N MET A 201 18.97 -21.53 -25.03
CA MET A 201 17.88 -22.47 -25.31
C MET A 201 18.09 -23.20 -26.64
N LYS A 202 18.46 -22.47 -27.69
CA LYS A 202 18.73 -23.06 -29.02
C LYS A 202 19.94 -24.00 -29.01
N ASN A 203 20.97 -23.69 -28.23
CA ASN A 203 22.15 -24.55 -28.07
C ASN A 203 21.81 -25.81 -27.29
N LEU A 204 21.13 -25.70 -26.16
CA LEU A 204 20.62 -26.85 -25.39
C LEU A 204 19.77 -27.78 -26.28
N LEU A 205 18.91 -27.18 -27.09
CA LEU A 205 18.05 -27.92 -28.01
C LEU A 205 18.85 -28.66 -29.08
N ARG A 206 19.84 -27.98 -29.68
CA ARG A 206 20.75 -28.60 -30.66
C ARG A 206 21.57 -29.72 -30.04
N ASP A 207 22.06 -29.54 -28.82
CA ASP A 207 22.87 -30.54 -28.12
C ASP A 207 22.02 -31.77 -27.77
N ALA A 208 20.77 -31.58 -27.35
CA ALA A 208 19.82 -32.66 -27.14
C ALA A 208 19.42 -33.38 -28.45
N GLN A 209 19.39 -32.68 -29.58
CA GLN A 209 19.16 -33.29 -30.91
C GLN A 209 20.35 -34.14 -31.40
N VAL A 210 21.58 -33.70 -31.14
CA VAL A 210 22.80 -34.41 -31.54
C VAL A 210 23.07 -35.62 -30.65
N HIS A 211 22.69 -35.52 -29.37
CA HIS A 211 22.94 -36.54 -28.37
C HIS A 211 21.66 -36.89 -27.60
N PRO A 212 20.66 -37.47 -28.28
CA PRO A 212 19.40 -37.86 -27.64
C PRO A 212 19.66 -38.90 -26.55
N ALA A 213 18.80 -38.94 -25.53
CA ALA A 213 18.81 -40.04 -24.56
C ALA A 213 18.78 -41.37 -25.32
N THR A 214 19.57 -42.35 -24.87
CA THR A 214 19.61 -43.71 -25.44
C THR A 214 18.29 -44.44 -25.12
N TYR A 215 17.20 -43.99 -25.71
CA TYR A 215 15.90 -44.63 -25.74
C TYR A 215 15.63 -45.06 -27.17
N VAL A 216 15.19 -46.31 -27.34
CA VAL A 216 14.54 -46.74 -28.56
C VAL A 216 13.24 -45.94 -28.65
N SER A 217 13.22 -44.90 -29.49
CA SER A 217 12.01 -44.12 -29.77
C SER A 217 10.89 -45.06 -30.18
N ASN A 218 9.94 -45.30 -29.28
CA ASN A 218 8.74 -46.07 -29.57
C ASN A 218 7.85 -45.25 -30.51
N GLU A 219 7.21 -45.87 -31.51
CA GLU A 219 6.32 -45.18 -32.46
C GLU A 219 5.24 -44.32 -31.75
N ASP A 220 4.82 -44.75 -30.56
CA ASP A 220 3.88 -44.03 -29.68
C ASP A 220 4.37 -42.63 -29.25
N GLN A 221 5.67 -42.44 -29.01
CA GLN A 221 6.22 -41.13 -28.62
C GLN A 221 6.26 -40.16 -29.81
N VAL A 222 6.51 -40.66 -31.02
CA VAL A 222 6.45 -39.87 -32.25
C VAL A 222 5.02 -39.39 -32.51
N LEU A 223 4.03 -40.25 -32.27
CA LEU A 223 2.61 -39.92 -32.39
C LEU A 223 2.17 -38.85 -31.36
N ILE A 224 2.57 -38.99 -30.10
CA ILE A 224 2.32 -37.99 -29.05
C ILE A 224 2.96 -36.64 -29.45
N GLY A 225 4.18 -36.63 -29.99
CA GLY A 225 4.83 -35.40 -30.45
C GLY A 225 4.14 -34.74 -31.65
N GLN A 226 3.60 -35.52 -32.58
CA GLN A 226 2.76 -34.99 -33.67
C GLN A 226 1.47 -34.38 -33.15
N ASP A 227 0.84 -35.03 -32.17
CA ASP A 227 -0.39 -34.56 -31.54
C ASP A 227 -0.16 -33.26 -30.75
N VAL A 228 0.94 -33.14 -30.01
CA VAL A 228 1.34 -31.89 -29.36
C VAL A 228 1.52 -30.75 -30.35
N LYS A 229 2.16 -31.00 -31.51
CA LYS A 229 2.27 -29.97 -32.57
C LYS A 229 0.91 -29.52 -33.07
N LYS A 230 -0.04 -30.45 -33.28
CA LYS A 230 -1.40 -30.12 -33.70
C LYS A 230 -2.13 -29.29 -32.64
N VAL A 231 -2.05 -29.67 -31.36
CA VAL A 231 -2.69 -28.92 -30.26
C VAL A 231 -2.12 -27.51 -30.15
N LYS A 232 -0.79 -27.35 -30.27
CA LYS A 232 -0.12 -26.04 -30.28
C LYS A 232 -0.59 -25.14 -31.43
N GLU A 233 -0.71 -25.69 -32.64
CA GLU A 233 -1.27 -24.95 -33.78
C GLU A 233 -2.70 -24.47 -33.49
N ILE A 234 -3.51 -25.29 -32.83
CA ILE A 234 -4.89 -24.95 -32.45
C ILE A 234 -4.90 -23.84 -31.38
N ILE A 235 -4.04 -23.94 -30.36
CA ILE A 235 -3.88 -22.90 -29.32
C ILE A 235 -3.52 -21.56 -29.96
N PHE A 236 -2.53 -21.54 -30.87
CA PHE A 236 -2.13 -20.34 -31.58
C PHE A 236 -3.30 -19.73 -32.38
N ASN A 237 -4.03 -20.57 -33.11
CA ASN A 237 -5.19 -20.12 -33.88
C ASN A 237 -6.31 -19.56 -32.98
N LEU A 238 -6.51 -20.12 -31.77
CA LEU A 238 -7.49 -19.61 -30.80
C LEU A 238 -7.09 -18.24 -30.27
N GLN A 239 -5.80 -18.07 -29.95
CA GLN A 239 -5.24 -16.81 -29.48
C GLN A 239 -5.30 -15.71 -30.58
N ASP A 240 -4.97 -16.05 -31.84
CA ASP A 240 -5.14 -15.14 -33.00
C ASP A 240 -6.60 -14.72 -33.18
N ALA A 241 -7.55 -15.63 -32.92
CA ALA A 241 -8.97 -15.34 -32.95
C ALA A 241 -9.49 -14.59 -31.70
N GLY A 242 -8.63 -14.26 -30.74
CA GLY A 242 -8.96 -13.54 -29.51
C GLY A 242 -9.43 -14.41 -28.34
N TYR A 243 -9.54 -15.74 -28.49
CA TYR A 243 -10.01 -16.67 -27.45
C TYR A 243 -8.86 -17.23 -26.61
N THR A 244 -8.16 -16.34 -25.91
CA THR A 244 -6.99 -16.66 -25.09
C THR A 244 -7.34 -17.57 -23.90
N GLY A 245 -8.56 -17.50 -23.36
CA GLY A 245 -9.04 -18.35 -22.27
C GLY A 245 -9.02 -19.84 -22.64
N LEU A 246 -9.66 -20.21 -23.76
CA LEU A 246 -9.68 -21.58 -24.28
C LEU A 246 -8.28 -22.07 -24.64
N GLY A 247 -7.46 -21.22 -25.25
CA GLY A 247 -6.06 -21.55 -25.54
C GLY A 247 -5.25 -21.84 -24.28
N THR A 248 -5.50 -21.10 -23.19
CA THR A 248 -4.84 -21.31 -21.89
C THR A 248 -5.29 -22.62 -21.23
N SER A 249 -6.58 -22.96 -21.29
CA SER A 249 -7.08 -24.25 -20.75
C SER A 249 -6.42 -25.44 -21.44
N LEU A 250 -6.39 -25.45 -22.78
CA LEU A 250 -5.75 -26.50 -23.57
C LEU A 250 -4.24 -26.59 -23.30
N LEU A 251 -3.57 -25.45 -23.11
CA LEU A 251 -2.15 -25.42 -22.78
C LEU A 251 -1.87 -26.05 -21.42
N ILE A 252 -2.70 -25.77 -20.41
CA ILE A 252 -2.58 -26.35 -19.07
C ILE A 252 -2.75 -27.88 -19.13
N GLU A 253 -3.81 -28.35 -19.77
CA GLU A 253 -4.11 -29.79 -19.90
C GLU A 253 -3.03 -30.53 -20.71
N MET A 254 -2.59 -29.95 -21.84
CA MET A 254 -1.49 -30.50 -22.65
C MET A 254 -0.21 -30.64 -21.82
N ASN A 255 0.16 -29.62 -21.05
CA ASN A 255 1.36 -29.67 -20.22
C ASN A 255 1.26 -30.69 -19.09
N GLN A 256 0.07 -30.86 -18.50
CA GLN A 256 -0.15 -31.85 -17.45
C GLN A 256 -0.08 -33.29 -17.96
N TYR A 257 -0.59 -33.56 -19.16
CA TYR A 257 -0.68 -34.93 -19.67
C TYR A 257 0.53 -35.37 -20.49
N GLN A 258 1.23 -34.46 -21.17
CA GLN A 258 2.32 -34.82 -22.07
C GLN A 258 3.49 -35.56 -21.39
N ASP A 259 3.72 -35.30 -20.09
CA ASP A 259 4.80 -35.92 -19.32
C ASP A 259 4.34 -37.21 -18.61
N ALA A 260 3.03 -37.39 -18.41
CA ALA A 260 2.46 -38.52 -17.68
C ALA A 260 1.99 -39.67 -18.59
N VAL A 261 1.75 -39.39 -19.87
CA VAL A 261 1.17 -40.34 -20.82
C VAL A 261 2.25 -41.01 -21.66
N SER A 262 2.26 -42.35 -21.65
CA SER A 262 3.21 -43.16 -22.42
C SER A 262 2.67 -43.66 -23.77
N ARG A 263 1.37 -43.49 -24.06
CA ARG A 263 0.71 -43.98 -25.29
C ARG A 263 -0.39 -43.01 -25.77
N PRO A 264 -0.54 -42.79 -27.09
CA PRO A 264 -1.60 -41.92 -27.64
C PRO A 264 -3.03 -42.36 -27.30
N SER A 265 -3.23 -43.64 -26.99
CA SER A 265 -4.53 -44.22 -26.64
C SER A 265 -4.92 -44.05 -25.17
N ASP A 266 -4.11 -43.36 -24.36
CA ASP A 266 -4.49 -43.02 -22.99
C ASP A 266 -5.74 -42.13 -23.00
N ALA A 267 -6.73 -42.49 -22.17
CA ALA A 267 -8.01 -41.81 -22.12
C ALA A 267 -7.88 -40.29 -21.94
N ARG A 268 -6.91 -39.85 -21.11
CA ARG A 268 -6.67 -38.42 -20.83
C ARG A 268 -6.11 -37.71 -22.05
N TRP A 269 -5.24 -38.38 -22.81
CA TRP A 269 -4.68 -37.85 -24.05
C TRP A 269 -5.72 -37.80 -25.16
N THR A 270 -6.55 -38.83 -25.28
CA THR A 270 -7.65 -38.86 -26.25
C THR A 270 -8.71 -37.80 -25.97
N GLU A 271 -8.96 -37.48 -24.69
CA GLU A 271 -9.88 -36.41 -24.27
C GLU A 271 -9.33 -35.04 -24.66
N LEU A 272 -8.06 -34.73 -24.33
CA LEU A 272 -7.38 -33.51 -24.77
C LEU A 272 -7.41 -33.36 -26.30
N MET A 273 -7.13 -34.43 -27.04
CA MET A 273 -7.14 -34.39 -28.50
C MET A 273 -8.55 -34.18 -29.07
N SER A 274 -9.56 -34.80 -28.46
CA SER A 274 -10.97 -34.57 -28.79
C SER A 274 -11.35 -33.10 -28.57
N ASP A 275 -10.95 -32.52 -27.44
CA ASP A 275 -11.27 -31.13 -27.10
C ASP A 275 -10.52 -30.12 -27.98
N ALA A 276 -9.25 -30.39 -28.28
CA ALA A 276 -8.48 -29.60 -29.23
C ALA A 276 -9.10 -29.64 -30.64
N GLU A 277 -9.47 -30.83 -31.14
CA GLU A 277 -10.16 -30.95 -32.42
C GLU A 277 -11.52 -30.25 -32.43
N ALA A 278 -12.28 -30.34 -31.34
CA ALA A 278 -13.54 -29.63 -31.19
C ALA A 278 -13.33 -28.11 -31.26
N CYS A 279 -12.31 -27.59 -30.58
CA CYS A 279 -11.94 -26.17 -30.63
C CYS A 279 -11.53 -25.75 -32.04
N LYS A 280 -10.73 -26.55 -32.75
CA LYS A 280 -10.37 -26.31 -34.15
C LYS A 280 -11.59 -26.22 -35.06
N LYS A 281 -12.56 -27.12 -34.89
CA LYS A 281 -13.81 -27.15 -35.67
C LYS A 281 -14.70 -25.94 -35.36
N ALA A 282 -14.74 -25.48 -34.11
CA ALA A 282 -15.54 -24.33 -33.68
C ALA A 282 -14.91 -22.96 -34.02
N LEU A 283 -13.61 -22.92 -34.28
CA LEU A 283 -12.84 -21.68 -34.49
C LEU A 283 -13.42 -20.73 -35.56
N PRO A 284 -13.86 -21.22 -36.75
CA PRO A 284 -14.48 -20.34 -37.75
C PRO A 284 -15.80 -19.72 -37.26
N GLU A 285 -16.60 -20.46 -36.49
CA GLU A 285 -17.85 -19.98 -35.91
C GLU A 285 -17.61 -18.94 -34.82
N LEU A 286 -16.65 -19.20 -33.93
CA LEU A 286 -16.24 -18.29 -32.87
C LEU A 286 -15.69 -16.97 -33.43
N ARG A 287 -14.84 -17.04 -34.46
CA ARG A 287 -14.26 -15.87 -35.15
C ARG A 287 -15.31 -15.06 -35.89
N SER A 288 -16.20 -15.72 -36.63
CA SER A 288 -17.28 -15.04 -37.36
C SER A 288 -18.31 -14.42 -36.41
N SER A 289 -18.63 -15.07 -35.29
CA SER A 289 -19.56 -14.55 -34.30
C SER A 289 -18.99 -13.34 -33.55
N ALA A 290 -17.72 -13.40 -33.12
CA ALA A 290 -17.05 -12.26 -32.47
C ALA A 290 -17.00 -11.04 -33.40
N LYS A 291 -16.53 -11.22 -34.64
CA LYS A 291 -16.48 -10.14 -35.63
C LYS A 291 -17.86 -9.56 -35.94
N TYR A 292 -18.88 -10.42 -35.99
CA TYR A 292 -20.24 -9.97 -36.22
C TYR A 292 -20.78 -9.16 -35.03
N ILE A 293 -20.53 -9.58 -33.79
CA ILE A 293 -20.85 -8.81 -32.59
C ILE A 293 -20.14 -7.45 -32.60
N GLU A 294 -18.84 -7.43 -32.91
CA GLU A 294 -18.05 -6.19 -33.02
C GLU A 294 -18.64 -5.24 -34.07
N THR A 295 -18.99 -5.75 -35.25
CA THR A 295 -19.61 -4.98 -36.33
C THR A 295 -20.95 -4.38 -35.89
N LEU A 296 -21.76 -5.14 -35.15
CA LEU A 296 -23.02 -4.64 -34.59
C LEU A 296 -22.75 -3.53 -33.55
N CYS A 297 -21.73 -3.69 -32.70
CA CYS A 297 -21.37 -2.71 -31.67
C CYS A 297 -20.79 -1.41 -32.25
N GLU A 298 -19.92 -1.51 -33.25
CA GLU A 298 -19.44 -0.37 -34.03
C GLU A 298 -20.63 0.36 -34.66
N SER A 299 -21.56 -0.41 -35.24
CA SER A 299 -22.70 0.19 -35.89
C SER A 299 -23.70 0.85 -34.94
N MET A 300 -23.86 0.34 -33.72
CA MET A 300 -24.61 1.01 -32.64
C MET A 300 -23.94 2.33 -32.26
N THR A 301 -22.62 2.32 -32.09
CA THR A 301 -21.81 3.49 -31.68
C THR A 301 -21.82 4.61 -32.73
N MET A 302 -21.84 4.24 -34.02
CA MET A 302 -21.92 5.19 -35.14
C MET A 302 -23.30 5.83 -35.29
N ALA A 303 -24.36 5.16 -34.82
CA ALA A 303 -25.70 5.75 -34.79
C ALA A 303 -25.78 6.79 -33.66
N GLN A 304 -25.43 6.40 -32.43
CA GLN A 304 -25.34 7.29 -31.25
C GLN A 304 -24.35 6.72 -30.19
N PRO A 305 -23.78 7.55 -29.31
CA PRO A 305 -23.00 7.06 -28.17
C PRO A 305 -23.90 6.27 -27.20
N THR A 306 -23.70 4.96 -27.06
CA THR A 306 -24.53 4.09 -26.21
C THR A 306 -23.70 3.27 -25.23
N THR A 307 -24.17 3.13 -23.99
CA THR A 307 -23.51 2.29 -22.99
C THR A 307 -23.67 0.80 -23.31
N ALA A 308 -24.79 0.41 -23.93
CA ALA A 308 -25.09 -0.96 -24.36
C ALA A 308 -24.07 -1.54 -25.35
N ALA A 309 -23.55 -0.73 -26.28
CA ALA A 309 -22.50 -1.18 -27.22
C ALA A 309 -21.19 -1.46 -26.48
N SER A 310 -20.79 -0.57 -25.56
CA SER A 310 -19.61 -0.75 -24.73
C SER A 310 -19.72 -1.99 -23.82
N ASP A 311 -20.88 -2.18 -23.18
CA ASP A 311 -21.14 -3.34 -22.31
C ASP A 311 -21.06 -4.66 -23.08
N THR A 312 -21.59 -4.71 -24.31
CA THR A 312 -21.57 -5.92 -25.15
C THR A 312 -20.14 -6.29 -25.56
N LEU A 313 -19.31 -5.28 -25.87
CA LEU A 313 -17.89 -5.48 -26.19
C LEU A 313 -17.07 -5.89 -24.98
N GLU A 314 -17.35 -5.31 -23.80
CA GLU A 314 -16.72 -5.72 -22.55
C GLU A 314 -17.07 -7.19 -22.22
N GLU A 315 -18.35 -7.57 -22.32
CA GLU A 315 -18.79 -8.96 -22.15
C GLU A 315 -18.10 -9.91 -23.13
N LEU A 316 -17.96 -9.54 -24.41
CA LEU A 316 -17.26 -10.35 -25.41
C LEU A 316 -15.80 -10.60 -25.01
N ARG A 317 -15.09 -9.54 -24.58
CA ARG A 317 -13.68 -9.62 -24.17
C ARG A 317 -13.47 -10.43 -22.89
N ASP A 318 -14.38 -10.29 -21.93
CA ASP A 318 -14.36 -11.08 -20.71
C ASP A 318 -14.51 -12.58 -21.05
N TYR A 319 -15.48 -12.96 -21.89
CA TYR A 319 -15.67 -14.36 -22.29
C TYR A 319 -14.53 -14.91 -23.15
N GLN A 320 -13.89 -14.07 -23.97
CA GLN A 320 -12.72 -14.41 -24.76
C GLN A 320 -11.49 -14.75 -23.90
N SER A 321 -11.35 -14.12 -22.74
CA SER A 321 -10.20 -14.27 -21.84
C SER A 321 -10.43 -15.23 -20.66
N GLU A 322 -11.66 -15.69 -20.43
CA GLU A 322 -12.01 -16.57 -19.29
C GLU A 322 -11.51 -18.00 -19.49
N SER A 323 -10.46 -18.40 -18.76
CA SER A 323 -9.83 -19.72 -18.86
C SER A 323 -10.54 -20.84 -18.10
N SER A 324 -11.53 -20.54 -17.26
CA SER A 324 -12.29 -21.52 -16.49
C SER A 324 -13.46 -22.15 -17.24
N ARG A 325 -13.70 -21.75 -18.49
CA ARG A 325 -14.81 -22.24 -19.32
C ARG A 325 -14.32 -23.24 -20.35
N ASP A 326 -15.12 -24.28 -20.57
CA ASP A 326 -14.96 -25.20 -21.68
C ASP A 326 -15.51 -24.61 -23.00
N LEU A 327 -15.25 -25.31 -24.11
CA LEU A 327 -15.73 -24.89 -25.42
C LEU A 327 -17.27 -24.80 -25.50
N SER A 328 -17.99 -25.76 -24.89
CA SER A 328 -19.45 -25.83 -24.95
C SER A 328 -20.12 -24.63 -24.29
N SER A 329 -19.66 -24.28 -23.09
CA SER A 329 -20.13 -23.12 -22.34
C SER A 329 -19.77 -21.82 -23.07
N THR A 330 -18.56 -21.72 -23.63
CA THR A 330 -18.13 -20.56 -24.42
C THR A 330 -19.01 -20.35 -25.65
N LEU A 331 -19.28 -21.40 -26.44
CA LEU A 331 -20.16 -21.33 -27.61
C LEU A 331 -21.59 -20.89 -27.24
N ARG A 332 -22.15 -21.44 -26.17
CA ARG A 332 -23.49 -21.05 -25.69
C ARG A 332 -23.54 -19.57 -25.32
N VAL A 333 -22.51 -19.08 -24.62
CA VAL A 333 -22.44 -17.69 -24.18
C VAL A 333 -22.27 -16.74 -25.36
N ILE A 334 -21.37 -17.05 -26.31
CA ILE A 334 -21.16 -16.24 -27.52
C ILE A 334 -22.41 -16.21 -28.40
N ALA A 335 -23.13 -17.33 -28.54
CA ALA A 335 -24.40 -17.36 -29.27
C ALA A 335 -25.47 -16.48 -28.61
N SER A 336 -25.55 -16.50 -27.27
CA SER A 336 -26.43 -15.62 -26.51
C SER A 336 -26.06 -14.15 -26.68
N LEU A 337 -24.76 -13.84 -26.62
CA LEU A 337 -24.24 -12.48 -26.79
C LEU A 337 -24.50 -11.95 -28.20
N LYS A 338 -24.37 -12.80 -29.22
CA LYS A 338 -24.74 -12.49 -30.61
C LYS A 338 -26.21 -12.13 -30.74
N ALA A 339 -27.11 -12.96 -30.20
CA ALA A 339 -28.55 -12.67 -30.24
C ALA A 339 -28.90 -11.38 -29.48
N LYS A 340 -28.20 -11.10 -28.38
CA LYS A 340 -28.32 -9.87 -27.58
C LYS A 340 -27.85 -8.64 -28.39
N ALA A 341 -26.69 -8.74 -29.06
CA ALA A 341 -26.16 -7.69 -29.91
C ALA A 341 -27.08 -7.38 -31.12
N GLU A 342 -27.58 -8.41 -31.81
CA GLU A 342 -28.52 -8.26 -32.94
C GLU A 342 -29.83 -7.58 -32.51
N ARG A 343 -30.26 -7.85 -31.29
CA ARG A 343 -31.47 -7.25 -30.73
C ARG A 343 -31.23 -5.77 -30.40
N ARG A 344 -30.12 -5.45 -29.73
CA ARG A 344 -29.73 -4.07 -29.36
C ARG A 344 -29.50 -3.18 -30.59
N GLU A 345 -28.80 -3.70 -31.60
CA GLU A 345 -28.49 -2.93 -32.82
C GLU A 345 -29.74 -2.59 -33.62
N ARG A 346 -30.67 -3.55 -33.77
CA ARG A 346 -31.97 -3.28 -34.39
C ARG A 346 -32.74 -2.20 -33.66
N TRP A 347 -32.72 -2.20 -32.33
CA TRP A 347 -33.44 -1.23 -31.54
C TRP A 347 -32.88 0.18 -31.65
N ILE A 348 -31.55 0.32 -31.69
CA ILE A 348 -30.88 1.62 -31.80
C ILE A 348 -31.04 2.21 -33.20
N LYS A 349 -31.06 1.40 -34.26
CA LYS A 349 -31.13 1.88 -35.65
C LYS A 349 -32.52 2.12 -36.19
N GLN A 350 -33.53 1.41 -35.71
CA GLN A 350 -34.90 1.64 -36.14
C GLN A 350 -35.43 2.86 -35.39
N GLU A 351 -35.33 4.06 -35.98
CA GLU A 351 -35.94 5.30 -35.45
C GLU A 351 -37.49 5.25 -35.43
N GLU A 352 -38.12 4.22 -36.03
CA GLU A 352 -39.58 4.02 -36.09
C GLU A 352 -40.19 3.51 -34.75
N TRP A 353 -39.80 4.07 -33.61
CA TRP A 353 -40.45 3.82 -32.32
C TRP A 353 -41.77 4.59 -32.24
N ALA A 354 -42.75 4.18 -33.03
CA ALA A 354 -44.12 4.64 -32.84
C ALA A 354 -44.59 4.27 -31.42
N GLU A 355 -45.30 5.20 -30.76
CA GLU A 355 -45.91 5.05 -29.41
C GLU A 355 -46.54 3.66 -29.18
N LYS A 356 -47.12 3.07 -30.22
CA LYS A 356 -47.80 1.77 -30.21
C LYS A 356 -46.92 0.58 -29.79
N ASN A 357 -45.61 0.62 -30.05
CA ASN A 357 -44.67 -0.43 -29.63
C ASN A 357 -44.06 -0.14 -28.24
N LEU A 358 -43.91 1.14 -27.87
CA LEU A 358 -43.53 1.57 -26.53
C LEU A 358 -44.60 1.16 -25.50
N ASP A 359 -45.88 1.35 -25.83
CA ASP A 359 -47.02 0.93 -25.01
C ASP A 359 -47.01 -0.58 -24.74
N VAL A 360 -46.84 -1.40 -25.78
CA VAL A 360 -46.81 -2.86 -25.66
C VAL A 360 -45.65 -3.32 -24.79
N ARG A 361 -44.47 -2.70 -24.93
CA ARG A 361 -43.29 -3.03 -24.13
C ARG A 361 -43.37 -2.50 -22.71
N THR A 362 -43.89 -1.31 -22.48
CA THR A 362 -44.15 -0.76 -21.13
C THR A 362 -45.16 -1.63 -20.40
N GLN A 363 -46.20 -2.12 -21.09
CA GLN A 363 -47.14 -3.10 -20.53
C GLN A 363 -46.49 -4.46 -20.28
N ALA A 364 -45.63 -4.95 -21.17
CA ALA A 364 -44.88 -6.18 -20.97
C ALA A 364 -43.91 -6.07 -19.79
N TYR A 365 -43.26 -4.91 -19.65
CA TYR A 365 -42.36 -4.59 -18.56
C TYR A 365 -43.13 -4.51 -17.24
N ARG A 366 -44.28 -3.83 -17.21
CA ARG A 366 -45.21 -3.81 -16.06
C ARG A 366 -45.61 -5.23 -15.64
N LYS A 367 -45.97 -6.11 -16.59
CA LYS A 367 -46.27 -7.54 -16.29
C LYS A 367 -45.09 -8.31 -15.70
N GLN A 368 -43.85 -7.95 -16.06
CA GLN A 368 -42.67 -8.55 -15.43
C GLN A 368 -42.43 -7.98 -14.03
N LEU A 369 -42.64 -6.68 -13.83
CA LEU A 369 -42.58 -6.01 -12.53
C LEU A 369 -43.64 -6.52 -11.54
N GLU A 370 -44.84 -6.88 -12.02
CA GLU A 370 -45.92 -7.47 -11.23
C GLU A 370 -45.50 -8.76 -10.50
N LYS A 371 -44.45 -9.44 -10.98
CA LYS A 371 -43.86 -10.60 -10.29
C LYS A 371 -43.13 -10.20 -9.00
N PHE A 372 -42.69 -8.95 -8.89
CA PHE A 372 -41.85 -8.44 -7.81
C PHE A 372 -42.53 -7.36 -6.96
N VAL A 373 -43.53 -6.67 -7.51
CA VAL A 373 -44.24 -5.54 -6.90
C VAL A 373 -45.75 -5.68 -7.13
N VAL A 374 -46.56 -5.25 -6.16
CA VAL A 374 -48.02 -5.25 -6.27
C VAL A 374 -48.49 -3.91 -6.83
N PHE A 375 -49.26 -3.96 -7.90
CA PHE A 375 -49.98 -2.81 -8.45
C PHE A 375 -51.45 -2.86 -8.04
N ASP A 376 -52.09 -1.70 -7.91
CA ASP A 376 -53.54 -1.59 -7.68
C ASP A 376 -54.33 -1.59 -9.00
N ALA A 377 -55.65 -1.42 -8.91
CA ALA A 377 -56.56 -1.43 -10.05
C ALA A 377 -56.33 -0.25 -11.02
N ASP A 378 -55.70 0.83 -10.56
CA ASP A 378 -55.37 2.03 -11.33
C ASP A 378 -53.92 1.98 -11.85
N HIS A 379 -53.26 0.82 -11.74
CA HIS A 379 -51.87 0.59 -12.11
C HIS A 379 -50.85 1.42 -11.32
N GLN A 380 -51.19 1.86 -10.11
CA GLN A 380 -50.25 2.51 -9.19
C GLN A 380 -49.56 1.47 -8.32
N VAL A 381 -48.30 1.74 -7.95
CA VAL A 381 -47.53 0.87 -7.06
C VAL A 381 -48.15 0.90 -5.66
N VAL A 382 -48.63 -0.25 -5.18
CA VAL A 382 -49.12 -0.36 -3.80
C VAL A 382 -47.94 -0.24 -2.86
N THR A 383 -47.95 0.75 -2.00
CA THR A 383 -46.90 0.92 -0.98
C THR A 383 -47.38 0.46 0.40
N LYS A 384 -46.42 0.21 1.29
CA LYS A 384 -46.62 -0.09 2.71
C LYS A 384 -45.63 0.73 3.53
N GLU A 385 -45.93 0.96 4.80
CA GLU A 385 -44.98 1.61 5.71
C GLU A 385 -43.72 0.76 5.91
N SER A 386 -42.57 1.42 5.86
CA SER A 386 -41.27 0.87 6.22
C SER A 386 -41.27 0.51 7.70
N LYS A 387 -40.63 -0.61 8.04
CA LYS A 387 -40.39 -0.97 9.45
C LYS A 387 -39.02 -0.51 9.95
N THR A 388 -38.18 0.01 9.05
CA THR A 388 -36.76 0.25 9.31
C THR A 388 -36.31 1.68 8.96
N GLU A 389 -37.06 2.40 8.14
CA GLU A 389 -36.71 3.74 7.67
C GLU A 389 -37.81 4.73 8.03
N ALA A 390 -37.45 5.83 8.69
CA ALA A 390 -38.35 6.92 9.06
C ALA A 390 -37.99 8.19 8.28
N ARG A 391 -39.01 8.93 7.80
CA ARG A 391 -38.86 10.19 7.06
C ARG A 391 -38.78 11.43 7.95
N ALA A 392 -39.49 11.41 9.08
CA ALA A 392 -39.48 12.49 10.05
C ALA A 392 -39.78 11.90 11.44
N ARG A 393 -38.93 12.22 12.43
CA ARG A 393 -39.20 11.85 13.83
C ARG A 393 -40.16 12.85 14.43
N ALA A 394 -41.09 12.36 15.23
CA ALA A 394 -42.06 13.18 15.97
C ALA A 394 -41.38 14.28 16.79
N VAL A 395 -40.19 13.97 17.33
CA VAL A 395 -39.42 14.87 18.18
C VAL A 395 -38.80 16.04 17.43
N ASP A 396 -38.49 15.86 16.13
CA ASP A 396 -37.72 16.83 15.35
C ASP A 396 -38.62 17.81 14.58
N THR A 397 -39.94 17.56 14.54
CA THR A 397 -40.88 18.31 13.71
C THR A 397 -42.10 18.73 14.51
N GLU A 398 -42.27 20.04 14.73
CA GLU A 398 -43.38 20.59 15.51
C GLU A 398 -44.73 20.30 14.81
N GLY A 399 -45.64 19.60 15.48
CA GLY A 399 -46.95 19.17 14.95
C GLY A 399 -47.05 17.71 14.50
N LEU A 400 -46.01 16.90 14.70
CA LEU A 400 -45.99 15.48 14.34
C LEU A 400 -46.01 14.60 15.61
N ASP A 401 -47.13 13.92 15.89
CA ASP A 401 -47.30 13.18 17.16
C ASP A 401 -46.63 11.79 17.17
N LYS A 402 -46.27 11.27 15.98
CA LYS A 402 -45.64 9.96 15.78
C LYS A 402 -44.67 10.01 14.60
N ASP A 403 -43.63 9.20 14.66
CA ASP A 403 -42.68 9.05 13.57
C ASP A 403 -43.40 8.66 12.29
N VAL A 404 -43.14 9.40 11.22
CA VAL A 404 -43.67 9.08 9.89
C VAL A 404 -42.70 8.12 9.23
N MET A 405 -43.14 6.88 9.03
CA MET A 405 -42.34 5.85 8.37
C MET A 405 -42.30 6.11 6.86
N ALA A 406 -41.16 5.83 6.23
CA ALA A 406 -41.05 5.90 4.77
C ALA A 406 -41.99 4.87 4.12
N THR A 407 -42.66 5.21 3.02
CA THR A 407 -43.47 4.25 2.26
C THR A 407 -42.58 3.48 1.28
N MET A 408 -42.77 2.16 1.20
CA MET A 408 -42.01 1.27 0.29
C MET A 408 -42.94 0.40 -0.56
N PRO A 409 -42.53 0.00 -1.77
CA PRO A 409 -43.31 -0.89 -2.62
C PRO A 409 -43.68 -2.21 -1.92
N LYS A 410 -44.95 -2.61 -2.02
CA LYS A 410 -45.46 -3.87 -1.50
C LYS A 410 -45.05 -5.00 -2.43
N ARG A 411 -44.36 -6.01 -1.88
CA ARG A 411 -43.97 -7.23 -2.61
C ARG A 411 -45.10 -8.29 -2.57
N PRO A 412 -45.27 -9.08 -3.64
CA PRO A 412 -46.04 -10.33 -3.63
C PRO A 412 -45.61 -11.32 -2.53
N GLY A 413 -46.51 -12.23 -2.16
CA GLY A 413 -46.36 -13.14 -1.00
C GLY A 413 -45.35 -14.29 -1.11
N GLY A 414 -44.45 -14.31 -2.10
CA GLY A 414 -43.50 -15.41 -2.36
C GLY A 414 -42.19 -15.33 -1.56
N LYS A 415 -41.47 -16.46 -1.42
CA LYS A 415 -40.10 -16.50 -0.87
C LYS A 415 -39.07 -15.97 -1.87
N ASP A 416 -39.16 -16.39 -3.13
CA ASP A 416 -38.20 -16.02 -4.18
C ASP A 416 -38.22 -14.51 -4.47
N VAL A 417 -39.39 -13.87 -4.35
CA VAL A 417 -39.55 -12.42 -4.47
C VAL A 417 -38.85 -11.65 -3.34
N LYS A 418 -38.59 -12.30 -2.19
CA LYS A 418 -37.84 -11.70 -1.09
C LYS A 418 -36.33 -11.72 -1.32
N ALA A 419 -35.82 -12.64 -2.14
CA ALA A 419 -34.40 -12.76 -2.48
C ALA A 419 -33.89 -11.58 -3.31
N VAL A 420 -34.74 -11.02 -4.20
CA VAL A 420 -34.38 -9.83 -4.99
C VAL A 420 -34.18 -8.61 -4.05
N PRO A 421 -33.03 -7.91 -4.10
CA PRO A 421 -32.77 -6.74 -3.26
C PRO A 421 -33.78 -5.61 -3.47
N ARG A 422 -34.06 -4.83 -2.42
CA ARG A 422 -34.98 -3.68 -2.52
C ARG A 422 -34.45 -2.59 -3.43
N ALA A 423 -33.14 -2.34 -3.39
CA ALA A 423 -32.49 -1.37 -4.26
C ALA A 423 -32.73 -1.71 -5.75
N THR A 424 -32.61 -2.98 -6.14
CA THR A 424 -32.91 -3.43 -7.51
C THR A 424 -34.37 -3.17 -7.89
N ILE A 425 -35.31 -3.49 -7.00
CA ILE A 425 -36.74 -3.25 -7.26
C ILE A 425 -37.04 -1.75 -7.39
N ASN A 426 -36.50 -0.93 -6.49
CA ASN A 426 -36.71 0.51 -6.54
C ASN A 426 -36.15 1.11 -7.83
N LYS A 427 -34.97 0.67 -8.26
CA LYS A 427 -34.37 1.09 -9.53
C LYS A 427 -35.21 0.69 -10.72
N LEU A 428 -35.66 -0.57 -10.77
CA LEU A 428 -36.59 -1.01 -11.80
C LEU A 428 -37.89 -0.15 -11.81
N LEU A 429 -38.41 0.22 -10.65
CA LEU A 429 -39.57 1.11 -10.55
C LEU A 429 -39.26 2.55 -10.97
N GLU A 430 -38.10 3.10 -10.61
CA GLU A 430 -37.62 4.42 -11.05
C GLU A 430 -37.48 4.46 -12.58
N SER A 431 -36.87 3.43 -13.17
CA SER A 431 -36.80 3.27 -14.63
C SER A 431 -38.20 3.13 -15.23
N PHE A 432 -39.12 2.42 -14.57
CA PHE A 432 -40.50 2.30 -15.04
C PHE A 432 -41.26 3.63 -15.01
N GLU A 433 -41.16 4.39 -13.92
CA GLU A 433 -41.76 5.71 -13.76
C GLU A 433 -41.19 6.70 -14.77
N PHE A 434 -39.87 6.71 -14.95
CA PHE A 434 -39.20 7.49 -15.98
C PHE A 434 -39.75 7.18 -17.39
N LEU A 435 -39.93 5.89 -17.71
CA LEU A 435 -40.49 5.47 -19.00
C LEU A 435 -41.97 5.83 -19.15
N ASP A 436 -42.77 5.76 -18.08
CA ASP A 436 -44.17 6.19 -18.07
C ASP A 436 -44.30 7.73 -18.18
N GLU A 437 -43.41 8.50 -17.58
CA GLU A 437 -43.34 9.97 -17.74
C GLU A 437 -42.90 10.35 -19.17
N MET A 438 -41.91 9.65 -19.72
CA MET A 438 -41.49 9.80 -21.11
C MET A 438 -42.65 9.58 -22.08
N ARG A 439 -43.45 8.54 -21.84
CA ARG A 439 -44.68 8.25 -22.60
C ARG A 439 -45.72 9.37 -22.51
N LEU A 440 -45.86 10.02 -21.35
CA LEU A 440 -46.82 11.11 -21.15
C LEU A 440 -46.35 12.46 -21.71
N SER A 441 -45.03 12.67 -21.80
CA SER A 441 -44.44 13.96 -22.16
C SER A 441 -44.44 14.25 -23.66
N GLY A 442 -44.42 13.22 -24.53
CA GLY A 442 -44.47 13.37 -25.99
C GLY A 442 -43.31 14.16 -26.60
N VAL A 443 -42.20 14.29 -25.87
CA VAL A 443 -41.05 15.11 -26.28
C VAL A 443 -40.13 14.35 -27.23
N THR A 444 -39.97 14.86 -28.44
CA THR A 444 -39.03 14.35 -29.45
C THR A 444 -37.57 14.61 -29.06
N GLY A 445 -36.71 13.60 -29.10
CA GLY A 445 -35.27 13.68 -28.82
C GLY A 445 -34.82 12.96 -27.53
N MET A 446 -35.74 12.39 -26.75
CA MET A 446 -35.45 11.63 -25.53
C MET A 446 -35.63 10.11 -25.71
N GLU A 447 -36.01 9.66 -26.91
CA GLU A 447 -36.26 8.26 -27.25
C GLU A 447 -34.99 7.41 -27.11
N ALA A 448 -33.82 7.99 -27.39
CA ALA A 448 -32.53 7.33 -27.20
C ALA A 448 -32.21 7.03 -25.74
N ILE A 449 -32.52 7.97 -24.84
CA ILE A 449 -32.30 7.82 -23.39
C ILE A 449 -33.29 6.80 -22.83
N ALA A 450 -34.56 6.89 -23.24
CA ALA A 450 -35.60 5.92 -22.89
C ALA A 450 -35.24 4.51 -23.39
N LEU A 451 -34.70 4.40 -24.61
CA LEU A 451 -34.26 3.14 -25.18
C LEU A 451 -33.11 2.52 -24.37
N GLU A 452 -32.10 3.30 -24.03
CA GLU A 452 -30.95 2.83 -23.25
C GLU A 452 -31.41 2.35 -21.86
N GLU A 453 -32.33 3.08 -21.24
CA GLU A 453 -32.91 2.71 -19.95
C GLU A 453 -33.74 1.43 -20.06
N PHE A 454 -34.51 1.25 -21.14
CA PHE A 454 -35.22 0.00 -21.44
C PHE A 454 -34.26 -1.18 -21.57
N ILE A 455 -33.14 -1.02 -22.29
CA ILE A 455 -32.15 -2.09 -22.49
C ILE A 455 -31.53 -2.51 -21.16
N LYS A 456 -31.11 -1.56 -20.33
CA LYS A 456 -30.55 -1.83 -18.99
C LYS A 456 -31.54 -2.57 -18.10
N THR A 457 -32.78 -2.10 -18.12
CA THR A 457 -33.86 -2.63 -17.29
C THR A 457 -34.27 -4.04 -17.70
N GLU A 458 -34.37 -4.31 -19.01
CA GLU A 458 -34.63 -5.66 -19.53
C GLU A 458 -33.47 -6.61 -19.21
N ASP A 459 -32.22 -6.16 -19.30
CA ASP A 459 -31.05 -6.94 -18.92
C ASP A 459 -31.10 -7.36 -17.43
N ILE A 460 -31.48 -6.45 -16.53
CA ILE A 460 -31.63 -6.76 -15.09
C ILE A 460 -32.74 -7.80 -14.89
N LEU A 461 -33.90 -7.59 -15.51
CA LEU A 461 -35.04 -8.51 -15.42
C LEU A 461 -34.75 -9.88 -16.02
N GLU A 462 -34.08 -9.95 -17.17
CA GLU A 462 -33.66 -11.21 -17.79
C GLU A 462 -32.71 -11.98 -16.86
N GLY A 463 -31.78 -11.28 -16.22
CA GLY A 463 -30.94 -11.84 -15.16
C GLY A 463 -31.76 -12.46 -14.03
N ILE A 464 -32.72 -11.72 -13.47
CA ILE A 464 -33.58 -12.20 -12.37
C ILE A 464 -34.43 -13.40 -12.81
N ASN A 465 -35.01 -13.36 -14.00
CA ASN A 465 -35.87 -14.43 -14.50
C ASN A 465 -35.07 -15.71 -14.83
N SER A 466 -33.85 -15.57 -15.37
CA SER A 466 -32.98 -16.69 -15.72
C SER A 466 -32.28 -17.30 -14.50
N ASN A 467 -31.98 -16.48 -13.48
CA ASN A 467 -31.33 -16.92 -12.25
C ASN A 467 -32.02 -16.33 -11.00
N PRO A 468 -33.16 -16.90 -10.57
CA PRO A 468 -33.96 -16.36 -9.47
C PRO A 468 -33.25 -16.36 -8.10
N THR A 469 -32.28 -17.26 -7.90
CA THR A 469 -31.49 -17.38 -6.66
C THR A 469 -30.16 -16.63 -6.71
N GLY A 470 -29.82 -15.98 -7.84
CA GLY A 470 -28.50 -15.40 -8.05
C GLY A 470 -28.10 -14.33 -7.03
N TYR A 471 -29.05 -13.56 -6.50
CA TYR A 471 -28.78 -12.58 -5.45
C TYR A 471 -28.47 -13.21 -4.09
N ASP A 472 -29.15 -14.29 -3.73
CA ASP A 472 -28.84 -15.06 -2.51
C ASP A 472 -27.44 -15.71 -2.62
N ASP A 473 -27.11 -16.22 -3.81
CA ASP A 473 -25.78 -16.79 -4.10
C ASP A 473 -24.68 -15.73 -4.02
N LEU A 474 -24.89 -14.55 -4.63
CA LEU A 474 -23.96 -13.43 -4.56
C LEU A 474 -23.74 -12.97 -3.12
N GLN A 475 -24.83 -12.83 -2.35
CA GLN A 475 -24.75 -12.46 -0.94
C GLN A 475 -23.99 -13.52 -0.13
N THR A 476 -24.29 -14.80 -0.36
CA THR A 476 -23.62 -15.90 0.34
C THR A 476 -22.13 -15.98 0.01
N ARG A 477 -21.75 -15.86 -1.26
CA ARG A 477 -20.34 -15.90 -1.70
C ARG A 477 -19.56 -14.71 -1.17
N THR A 478 -20.07 -13.49 -1.35
CA THR A 478 -19.44 -12.29 -0.80
C THR A 478 -19.34 -12.34 0.72
N GLN A 479 -20.36 -12.88 1.41
CA GLN A 479 -20.31 -13.04 2.86
C GLN A 479 -19.27 -14.09 3.28
N LYS A 480 -19.16 -15.22 2.58
CA LYS A 480 -18.12 -16.22 2.84
C LYS A 480 -16.71 -15.65 2.67
N MET A 481 -16.48 -14.82 1.65
CA MET A 481 -15.21 -14.12 1.46
C MET A 481 -14.94 -13.18 2.65
N LEU A 482 -15.91 -12.34 3.02
CA LEU A 482 -15.78 -11.44 4.18
C LEU A 482 -15.60 -12.19 5.50
N ASP A 483 -16.28 -13.32 5.71
CA ASP A 483 -16.19 -14.12 6.93
C ASP A 483 -14.80 -14.79 7.05
N LYS A 484 -14.27 -15.33 5.94
CA LYS A 484 -12.91 -15.89 5.90
C LYS A 484 -11.84 -14.80 6.10
N VAL A 485 -12.10 -13.60 5.60
CA VAL A 485 -11.27 -12.42 5.86
C VAL A 485 -11.44 -11.93 7.31
N ALA A 486 -12.61 -12.04 7.92
CA ALA A 486 -12.85 -11.61 9.30
C ALA A 486 -12.22 -12.58 10.31
N THR A 487 -12.25 -13.89 10.06
CA THR A 487 -11.60 -14.89 10.93
C THR A 487 -10.07 -14.72 10.98
N THR A 488 -9.45 -14.14 9.95
CA THR A 488 -8.03 -13.75 10.01
C THR A 488 -7.75 -12.48 10.83
N LYS A 489 -8.77 -11.73 11.33
CA LYS A 489 -8.58 -10.51 12.16
C LYS A 489 -8.05 -10.78 13.57
N SER A 490 -7.97 -12.02 14.08
CA SER A 490 -7.51 -12.29 15.45
C SER A 490 -6.16 -13.02 15.54
N GLY A 491 -5.17 -12.39 16.18
CA GLY A 491 -3.88 -12.99 16.56
C GLY A 491 -2.67 -12.46 15.79
N LYS A 492 -1.49 -13.06 16.02
CA LYS A 492 -0.22 -12.76 15.31
C LYS A 492 -0.33 -12.86 13.77
N LYS A 493 -1.39 -13.49 13.26
CA LYS A 493 -1.68 -13.69 11.82
C LYS A 493 -2.30 -12.46 11.13
N ALA A 494 -2.81 -11.48 11.88
CA ALA A 494 -3.65 -10.41 11.34
C ALA A 494 -2.90 -9.18 10.81
N ILE A 495 -1.64 -9.00 11.19
CA ILE A 495 -0.87 -7.77 10.94
C ILE A 495 -0.32 -7.75 9.51
N TYR A 496 -0.08 -8.92 8.90
CA TYR A 496 0.71 -9.07 7.69
C TYR A 496 0.07 -8.62 6.38
N TYR A 497 -1.20 -8.18 6.33
CA TYR A 497 -1.87 -7.76 5.08
C TYR A 497 -3.07 -6.84 5.32
N VAL A 498 -2.92 -5.79 6.13
CA VAL A 498 -4.03 -4.87 6.46
C VAL A 498 -4.57 -4.18 5.21
N GLU A 499 -3.69 -3.67 4.35
CA GLU A 499 -4.08 -2.90 3.16
C GLU A 499 -4.74 -3.77 2.07
N ALA A 500 -4.14 -4.89 1.69
CA ALA A 500 -4.71 -5.81 0.70
C ALA A 500 -6.09 -6.36 1.14
N LYS A 501 -6.28 -6.53 2.45
CA LYS A 501 -7.55 -6.90 3.05
C LYS A 501 -8.58 -5.78 3.02
N MET A 502 -8.19 -4.55 3.33
CA MET A 502 -9.07 -3.38 3.23
C MET A 502 -9.50 -3.16 1.78
N ASN A 503 -8.58 -3.31 0.83
CA ASN A 503 -8.87 -3.22 -0.60
C ASN A 503 -9.87 -4.31 -1.05
N LEU A 504 -9.70 -5.56 -0.60
CA LEU A 504 -10.67 -6.62 -0.90
C LEU A 504 -12.04 -6.39 -0.23
N GLU A 505 -12.07 -5.92 1.03
CA GLU A 505 -13.31 -5.55 1.72
C GLU A 505 -14.04 -4.42 0.96
N GLU A 506 -13.30 -3.44 0.44
CA GLU A 506 -13.83 -2.34 -0.37
C GLU A 506 -14.31 -2.81 -1.74
N ASP A 507 -13.57 -3.65 -2.45
CA ASP A 507 -14.01 -4.21 -3.74
C ASP A 507 -15.30 -5.03 -3.58
N ILE A 508 -15.42 -5.80 -2.49
CA ILE A 508 -16.66 -6.53 -2.16
C ILE A 508 -17.80 -5.55 -1.86
N ARG A 509 -17.52 -4.44 -1.17
CA ARG A 509 -18.51 -3.38 -0.89
C ARG A 509 -18.98 -2.76 -2.20
N LEU A 510 -18.07 -2.33 -3.06
CA LEU A 510 -18.36 -1.75 -4.38
C LEU A 510 -19.17 -2.73 -5.23
N LEU A 511 -18.82 -4.01 -5.25
CA LEU A 511 -19.59 -5.02 -5.97
C LEU A 511 -21.03 -5.14 -5.42
N ARG A 512 -21.21 -5.12 -4.10
CA ARG A 512 -22.55 -5.15 -3.47
C ARG A 512 -23.36 -3.89 -3.75
N GLU A 513 -22.71 -2.73 -3.84
CA GLU A 513 -23.34 -1.46 -4.18
C GLU A 513 -23.76 -1.38 -5.65
N GLN A 514 -22.96 -1.94 -6.56
CA GLN A 514 -23.22 -1.95 -8.00
C GLN A 514 -24.14 -3.09 -8.45
N ALA A 515 -24.17 -4.23 -7.75
CA ALA A 515 -24.97 -5.40 -8.14
C ALA A 515 -26.47 -5.11 -8.36
N PRO A 516 -27.12 -4.16 -7.65
CA PRO A 516 -28.48 -3.75 -7.94
C PRO A 516 -28.71 -3.08 -9.30
N ASP A 517 -27.67 -2.52 -9.93
CA ASP A 517 -27.71 -1.79 -11.21
C ASP A 517 -27.42 -2.65 -12.44
N MET A 518 -27.05 -3.91 -12.23
CA MET A 518 -26.58 -4.76 -13.32
C MET A 518 -27.27 -6.11 -13.32
N ASN A 519 -27.16 -6.80 -14.45
CA ASN A 519 -27.59 -8.19 -14.56
C ASN A 519 -26.89 -9.04 -13.47
N ILE A 520 -27.68 -9.81 -12.73
CA ILE A 520 -27.17 -10.64 -11.62
C ILE A 520 -26.10 -11.66 -12.05
N ASN A 521 -26.16 -12.17 -13.28
CA ASN A 521 -25.12 -13.07 -13.80
C ASN A 521 -23.80 -12.32 -14.06
N LYS A 522 -23.85 -11.04 -14.46
CA LYS A 522 -22.67 -10.16 -14.58
C LYS A 522 -22.07 -9.89 -13.19
N ALA A 523 -22.91 -9.62 -12.19
CA ALA A 523 -22.46 -9.44 -10.80
C ALA A 523 -21.82 -10.71 -10.22
N LEU A 524 -22.38 -11.89 -10.48
CA LEU A 524 -21.80 -13.19 -10.10
C LEU A 524 -20.47 -13.46 -10.83
N GLY A 525 -20.36 -13.11 -12.12
CA GLY A 525 -19.11 -13.19 -12.87
C GLY A 525 -18.00 -12.31 -12.24
N ARG A 526 -18.32 -11.05 -11.91
CA ARG A 526 -17.41 -10.16 -11.18
C ARG A 526 -17.03 -10.71 -9.80
N CYS A 527 -17.98 -11.33 -9.09
CA CYS A 527 -17.71 -12.00 -7.82
C CYS A 527 -16.70 -13.14 -7.98
N ASN A 528 -16.84 -13.97 -9.02
CA ASN A 528 -15.91 -15.09 -9.29
C ASN A 528 -14.52 -14.57 -9.66
N LYS A 529 -14.45 -13.51 -10.48
CA LYS A 529 -13.19 -12.87 -10.84
C LYS A 529 -12.48 -12.35 -9.60
N LEU A 530 -13.20 -11.66 -8.72
CA LEU A 530 -12.68 -11.14 -7.45
C LEU A 530 -12.23 -12.28 -6.50
N GLU A 531 -12.97 -13.38 -6.46
CA GLU A 531 -12.58 -14.58 -5.72
C GLU A 531 -11.26 -15.17 -6.24
N GLY A 532 -11.12 -15.28 -7.56
CA GLY A 532 -9.93 -15.82 -8.23
C GLY A 532 -8.70 -14.91 -8.18
N THR A 533 -8.84 -13.62 -8.48
CA THR A 533 -7.72 -12.71 -8.70
C THR A 533 -7.23 -12.00 -7.46
N ARG A 534 -8.09 -11.81 -6.44
CA ARG A 534 -7.70 -11.10 -5.21
C ARG A 534 -7.80 -11.99 -3.98
N PHE A 535 -8.93 -12.68 -3.78
CA PHE A 535 -9.15 -13.43 -2.54
C PHE A 535 -8.24 -14.66 -2.39
N HIS A 536 -8.15 -15.53 -3.40
CA HIS A 536 -7.29 -16.71 -3.33
C HIS A 536 -5.79 -16.37 -3.20
N PRO A 537 -5.23 -15.43 -3.97
CA PRO A 537 -3.85 -14.98 -3.78
C PRO A 537 -3.59 -14.42 -2.38
N LEU A 538 -4.50 -13.60 -1.85
CA LEU A 538 -4.40 -13.07 -0.48
C LEU A 538 -4.32 -14.20 0.55
N LEU A 539 -5.15 -15.24 0.44
CA LEU A 539 -5.11 -16.38 1.35
C LEU A 539 -3.77 -17.14 1.28
N ARG A 540 -3.27 -17.38 0.06
CA ARG A 540 -1.99 -18.06 -0.14
C ARG A 540 -0.82 -17.28 0.44
N GLN A 541 -0.76 -15.97 0.20
CA GLN A 541 0.27 -15.09 0.77
C GLN A 541 0.23 -15.07 2.31
N LEU A 542 -0.97 -15.15 2.88
CA LEU A 542 -1.16 -15.22 4.33
C LEU A 542 -0.64 -16.55 4.90
N GLU A 543 -0.83 -17.66 4.20
CA GLU A 543 -0.25 -18.96 4.57
C GLU A 543 1.29 -18.95 4.47
N GLU A 544 1.83 -18.42 3.38
CA GLU A 544 3.29 -18.31 3.16
C GLU A 544 3.96 -17.43 4.23
N SER A 545 3.36 -16.29 4.58
CA SER A 545 3.86 -15.40 5.64
C SER A 545 3.96 -16.09 7.00
N LEU A 546 3.00 -16.97 7.31
CA LEU A 546 3.02 -17.72 8.57
C LEU A 546 4.16 -18.73 8.60
N ALA A 547 4.39 -19.43 7.49
CA ALA A 547 5.50 -20.35 7.36
C ALA A 547 6.85 -19.62 7.52
N PHE A 548 7.02 -18.45 6.89
CA PHE A 548 8.24 -17.65 7.06
C PHE A 548 8.41 -17.11 8.49
N ARG A 549 7.32 -16.72 9.16
CA ARG A 549 7.39 -16.30 10.56
C ARG A 549 7.85 -17.44 11.48
N GLU A 550 7.39 -18.67 11.25
CA GLU A 550 7.88 -19.84 11.99
C GLU A 550 9.38 -20.05 11.78
N VAL A 551 9.86 -19.90 10.54
CA VAL A 551 11.30 -19.94 10.22
C VAL A 551 12.07 -18.83 10.94
N PHE A 552 11.54 -17.61 10.97
CA PHE A 552 12.13 -16.49 11.71
C PHE A 552 12.29 -16.81 13.20
N GLU A 553 11.21 -17.28 13.85
CA GLU A 553 11.22 -17.62 15.29
C GLU A 553 12.19 -18.78 15.57
N MET A 554 12.27 -19.80 14.70
CA MET A 554 13.26 -20.88 14.82
C MET A 554 14.71 -20.38 14.74
N LYS A 555 14.98 -19.33 13.95
CA LYS A 555 16.33 -18.75 13.78
C LYS A 555 16.77 -17.85 14.94
N LEU A 556 15.85 -17.40 15.79
CA LEU A 556 16.18 -16.61 16.98
C LEU A 556 16.87 -17.45 18.06
N GLU A 557 16.41 -18.69 18.28
CA GLU A 557 16.87 -19.52 19.41
C GLU A 557 18.40 -19.79 19.39
N PRO A 558 19.03 -20.11 18.25
CA PRO A 558 20.49 -20.27 18.18
C PRO A 558 21.25 -18.99 18.53
N ILE A 559 20.79 -17.82 18.08
CA ILE A 559 21.44 -16.52 18.34
C ILE A 559 21.38 -16.17 19.83
N GLU A 560 20.23 -16.40 20.47
CA GLU A 560 20.07 -16.18 21.91
C GLU A 560 20.97 -17.10 22.77
N LYS A 561 21.34 -18.28 22.25
CA LYS A 561 22.34 -19.16 22.89
C LYS A 561 23.75 -18.58 22.71
N ILE A 562 24.10 -18.11 21.51
CA ILE A 562 25.40 -17.48 21.20
C ILE A 562 25.62 -16.23 22.07
N PHE A 563 24.61 -15.36 22.22
CA PHE A 563 24.70 -14.14 23.04
C PHE A 563 24.91 -14.42 24.53
N LYS A 564 24.53 -15.60 25.04
CA LYS A 564 24.84 -16.02 26.41
C LYS A 564 26.27 -16.54 26.56
N GLU A 565 26.91 -16.95 25.47
CA GLU A 565 28.26 -17.48 25.47
C GLU A 565 29.33 -16.37 25.45
N ILE A 566 29.08 -15.30 24.68
CA ILE A 566 30.01 -14.16 24.50
C ILE A 566 30.52 -13.59 25.84
N PRO A 567 29.66 -13.25 26.84
CA PRO A 567 30.15 -12.73 28.12
C PRO A 567 31.03 -13.74 28.89
N GLY A 568 30.76 -15.03 28.74
CA GLY A 568 31.55 -16.10 29.36
C GLY A 568 32.95 -16.24 28.74
N LEU A 569 33.05 -16.09 27.42
CA LEU A 569 34.33 -16.10 26.70
C LEU A 569 35.17 -14.85 27.01
N LEU A 570 34.54 -13.67 27.00
CA LEU A 570 35.19 -12.42 27.41
C LEU A 570 35.72 -12.49 28.85
N ALA A 571 34.95 -13.06 29.78
CA ALA A 571 35.38 -13.24 31.16
C ALA A 571 36.58 -14.20 31.31
N ARG A 572 36.66 -15.27 30.49
CA ARG A 572 37.82 -16.18 30.47
C ARG A 572 39.06 -15.48 29.93
N LEU A 573 38.91 -14.70 28.87
CA LEU A 573 39.98 -13.93 28.25
C LEU A 573 40.50 -12.83 29.19
N GLY A 574 39.60 -12.15 29.91
CA GLY A 574 39.95 -11.20 30.96
C GLY A 574 40.67 -11.84 32.16
N LYS A 575 40.30 -13.05 32.59
CA LYS A 575 41.03 -13.76 33.66
C LYS A 575 42.46 -14.16 33.27
N ALA A 576 42.69 -14.45 31.99
CA ALA A 576 44.01 -14.83 31.47
C ALA A 576 44.97 -13.64 31.34
N ARG A 577 44.45 -12.40 31.22
CA ARG A 577 45.25 -11.17 31.07
C ARG A 577 44.89 -10.14 32.14
N PRO A 578 45.61 -10.09 33.28
CA PRO A 578 45.27 -9.24 34.44
C PRO A 578 45.18 -7.74 34.14
N GLU A 579 45.92 -7.25 33.15
CA GLU A 579 45.92 -5.83 32.72
C GLU A 579 44.61 -5.46 31.99
N LEU A 580 44.13 -6.32 31.11
CA LEU A 580 42.78 -6.21 30.52
C LEU A 580 41.72 -6.43 31.61
N ALA A 581 41.93 -7.36 32.55
CA ALA A 581 41.05 -7.59 33.69
C ALA A 581 40.85 -6.35 34.57
N MET A 582 41.87 -5.49 34.71
CA MET A 582 41.75 -4.21 35.44
C MET A 582 40.90 -3.18 34.68
N ARG A 583 40.97 -3.16 33.33
CA ARG A 583 40.06 -2.37 32.48
C ARG A 583 38.62 -2.88 32.60
N PHE A 584 38.42 -4.20 32.56
CA PHE A 584 37.12 -4.86 32.77
C PHE A 584 36.55 -4.69 34.19
N LYS A 585 37.37 -4.79 35.24
CA LYS A 585 36.93 -4.65 36.64
C LYS A 585 36.42 -3.25 36.98
N LYS A 586 36.84 -2.21 36.25
CA LYS A 586 36.37 -0.83 36.45
C LYS A 586 34.93 -0.62 35.96
N ILE A 587 34.42 -1.53 35.11
CA ILE A 587 33.10 -1.48 34.45
C ILE A 587 32.10 -2.46 35.12
N TRP A 588 32.59 -3.34 35.99
CA TRP A 588 31.81 -4.45 36.54
C TRP A 588 31.20 -4.16 37.92
N GLN A 589 29.96 -3.63 37.92
CA GLN A 589 28.84 -4.14 38.71
C GLN A 589 27.55 -3.78 37.95
N PRO A 590 26.71 -4.76 37.57
CA PRO A 590 26.01 -5.58 38.55
C PRO A 590 26.15 -7.09 38.30
N LYS A 591 26.08 -7.87 39.38
CA LYS A 591 26.30 -9.32 39.44
C LYS A 591 25.30 -10.20 38.66
N GLN A 592 24.64 -9.72 37.60
CA GLN A 592 23.47 -10.40 37.01
C GLN A 592 23.36 -10.46 35.47
N GLU A 593 24.15 -9.75 34.67
CA GLU A 593 23.97 -9.82 33.21
C GLU A 593 24.64 -11.05 32.61
N LYS A 594 23.81 -11.98 32.12
CA LYS A 594 24.19 -13.27 31.52
C LYS A 594 24.11 -13.26 29.98
N VAL A 595 23.89 -12.09 29.37
CA VAL A 595 23.53 -11.93 27.94
C VAL A 595 24.30 -10.75 27.35
N TYR A 596 24.73 -10.87 26.09
CA TYR A 596 25.41 -9.82 25.35
C TYR A 596 24.46 -8.68 24.93
N HIS A 597 24.89 -7.43 25.10
CA HIS A 597 24.08 -6.21 24.88
C HIS A 597 24.66 -5.22 23.84
N GLY A 598 25.70 -5.59 23.07
CA GLY A 598 26.33 -4.71 22.07
C GLY A 598 25.59 -4.62 20.72
N GLU A 599 26.29 -4.17 19.67
CA GLU A 599 25.76 -3.92 18.31
C GLU A 599 24.96 -5.09 17.74
N LEU A 600 25.40 -6.34 17.92
CA LEU A 600 24.68 -7.51 17.43
C LEU A 600 23.30 -7.68 18.09
N GLU A 601 23.13 -7.25 19.35
CA GLU A 601 21.82 -7.28 20.01
C GLU A 601 20.88 -6.19 19.46
N LEU A 602 21.44 -5.03 19.09
CA LEU A 602 20.68 -3.97 18.44
C LEU A 602 20.21 -4.40 17.05
N GLU A 603 21.08 -5.01 16.25
CA GLU A 603 20.74 -5.59 14.94
C GLU A 603 19.67 -6.70 15.08
N LEU A 604 19.79 -7.57 16.10
CA LEU A 604 18.77 -8.60 16.37
C LEU A 604 17.43 -7.98 16.77
N LYS A 605 17.46 -6.91 17.58
CA LYS A 605 16.26 -6.17 17.98
C LYS A 605 15.61 -5.50 16.77
N GLN A 606 16.38 -4.89 15.88
CA GLN A 606 15.89 -4.33 14.61
C GLN A 606 15.23 -5.42 13.76
N ALA A 607 15.86 -6.59 13.61
CA ALA A 607 15.25 -7.69 12.88
C ALA A 607 13.93 -8.19 13.51
N LYS A 608 13.83 -8.17 14.85
CA LYS A 608 12.58 -8.44 15.58
C LYS A 608 11.52 -7.36 15.33
N VAL A 609 11.89 -6.08 15.17
CA VAL A 609 10.96 -5.00 14.76
C VAL A 609 10.48 -5.25 13.33
N THR A 610 11.40 -5.48 12.40
CA THR A 610 11.08 -5.73 10.98
C THR A 610 10.10 -6.88 10.86
N ALA A 611 10.35 -8.01 11.55
CA ALA A 611 9.44 -9.16 11.55
C ALA A 611 8.06 -8.88 12.19
N HIS A 612 8.00 -7.98 13.18
CA HIS A 612 6.77 -7.64 13.89
C HIS A 612 5.91 -6.62 13.14
N ASN A 613 6.56 -5.68 12.45
CA ASN A 613 5.93 -4.62 11.67
C ASN A 613 5.74 -5.00 10.19
N ALA A 614 6.24 -6.17 9.79
CA ALA A 614 6.11 -6.68 8.44
C ALA A 614 4.64 -6.71 7.98
N ALA A 615 4.39 -6.05 6.86
CA ALA A 615 3.10 -5.91 6.19
C ALA A 615 3.06 -6.69 4.85
N THR A 616 4.17 -7.34 4.49
CA THR A 616 4.29 -8.22 3.34
C THR A 616 5.13 -9.46 3.67
N VAL A 617 5.05 -10.51 2.83
CA VAL A 617 5.96 -11.67 2.87
C VAL A 617 7.42 -11.22 2.78
N ASP A 618 7.72 -10.18 2.00
CA ASP A 618 9.08 -9.75 1.73
C ASP A 618 9.70 -9.06 2.95
N ASP A 619 8.93 -8.28 3.71
CA ASP A 619 9.38 -7.74 5.01
C ASP A 619 9.73 -8.87 6.01
N VAL A 620 8.98 -9.99 5.98
CA VAL A 620 9.30 -11.17 6.82
C VAL A 620 10.58 -11.85 6.32
N LYS A 621 10.80 -11.95 5.01
CA LYS A 621 12.04 -12.49 4.44
C LYS A 621 13.23 -11.59 4.75
N GLU A 622 13.05 -10.27 4.68
CA GLU A 622 14.06 -9.28 5.05
C GLU A 622 14.44 -9.48 6.51
N ALA A 623 13.46 -9.61 7.41
CA ALA A 623 13.72 -9.90 8.82
C ALA A 623 14.47 -11.23 9.01
N ILE A 624 14.15 -12.28 8.23
CA ILE A 624 14.90 -13.55 8.23
C ILE A 624 16.34 -13.34 7.75
N SER A 625 16.55 -12.50 6.73
CA SER A 625 17.88 -12.16 6.20
C SER A 625 18.70 -11.42 7.25
N GLN A 626 18.12 -10.39 7.87
CA GLN A 626 18.73 -9.63 8.98
C GLN A 626 19.12 -10.57 10.13
N VAL A 627 18.24 -11.50 10.54
CA VAL A 627 18.56 -12.53 11.55
C VAL A 627 19.71 -13.45 11.12
N ASN A 628 19.79 -13.85 9.85
CA ASN A 628 20.92 -14.68 9.36
C ASN A 628 22.23 -13.91 9.40
N THR A 629 22.22 -12.64 9.01
CA THR A 629 23.39 -11.77 9.07
C THR A 629 23.89 -11.62 10.50
N VAL A 630 22.98 -11.37 11.45
CA VAL A 630 23.31 -11.32 12.88
C VAL A 630 23.91 -12.65 13.34
N LYS A 631 23.32 -13.78 12.93
CA LYS A 631 23.85 -15.11 13.27
C LYS A 631 25.28 -15.30 12.76
N ILE A 632 25.54 -15.03 11.48
CA ILE A 632 26.87 -15.19 10.86
C ILE A 632 27.89 -14.31 11.58
N LYS A 633 27.54 -13.03 11.85
CA LYS A 633 28.42 -12.13 12.60
C LYS A 633 28.67 -12.66 14.02
N ALA A 634 27.64 -13.13 14.71
CA ALA A 634 27.76 -13.66 16.07
C ALA A 634 28.59 -14.96 16.13
N ASP A 635 28.44 -15.85 15.14
CA ASP A 635 29.25 -17.07 15.01
C ASP A 635 30.73 -16.73 14.79
N LYS A 636 31.05 -15.85 13.83
CA LYS A 636 32.42 -15.35 13.60
C LYS A 636 33.01 -14.72 14.86
N TYR A 637 32.21 -13.92 15.56
CA TYR A 637 32.62 -13.26 16.80
C TYR A 637 32.97 -14.26 17.90
N VAL A 638 32.17 -15.31 18.07
CA VAL A 638 32.46 -16.41 19.02
C VAL A 638 33.67 -17.22 18.60
N GLU A 639 33.82 -17.55 17.31
CA GLU A 639 35.00 -18.26 16.80
C GLU A 639 36.29 -17.49 17.04
N GLU A 640 36.31 -16.20 16.74
CA GLU A 640 37.47 -15.33 17.00
C GLU A 640 37.79 -15.24 18.50
N LEU A 641 36.77 -15.10 19.36
CA LEU A 641 36.95 -15.13 20.81
C LEU A 641 37.50 -16.48 21.30
N ARG A 642 36.99 -17.60 20.77
CA ARG A 642 37.46 -18.96 21.12
C ARG A 642 38.88 -19.22 20.64
N ALA A 643 39.21 -18.86 19.40
CA ALA A 643 40.56 -18.99 18.83
C ALA A 643 41.58 -18.20 19.65
N ARG A 644 41.23 -16.98 20.08
CA ARG A 644 42.08 -16.15 20.95
C ARG A 644 42.21 -16.70 22.37
N VAL A 645 41.17 -17.33 22.92
CA VAL A 645 41.28 -18.07 24.20
C VAL A 645 42.22 -19.27 24.06
N ALA A 646 42.19 -19.98 22.92
CA ALA A 646 43.03 -21.15 22.66
C ALA A 646 44.51 -20.79 22.48
N LEU A 647 44.82 -19.72 21.73
CA LEU A 647 46.19 -19.21 21.53
C LEU A 647 46.89 -18.76 22.83
N LEU A 648 46.13 -18.55 23.91
CA LEU A 648 46.67 -18.23 25.24
C LEU A 648 47.02 -19.47 26.07
N GLY A 649 46.63 -20.67 25.60
CA GLY A 649 46.96 -21.95 26.23
C GLY A 649 48.25 -22.58 25.68
N GLU A 650 48.86 -22.00 24.65
CA GLU A 650 50.13 -22.44 24.08
C GLU A 650 51.27 -21.53 24.58
N ASP A 651 52.32 -22.12 25.15
CA ASP A 651 53.53 -21.41 25.57
C ASP A 651 54.29 -20.93 24.32
N VAL A 652 54.05 -19.70 23.88
CA VAL A 652 54.74 -19.08 22.73
C VAL A 652 55.70 -17.99 23.22
N ASP A 653 57.00 -18.16 22.95
CA ASP A 653 58.05 -17.17 23.22
C ASP A 653 58.00 -16.03 22.18
N GLY A 654 57.59 -14.82 22.60
CA GLY A 654 57.56 -13.59 21.80
C GLY A 654 56.68 -12.49 22.40
N PRO A 655 56.75 -11.21 21.96
CA PRO A 655 55.84 -10.17 22.43
C PRO A 655 54.39 -10.58 22.11
N VAL A 656 53.60 -10.78 23.17
CA VAL A 656 52.29 -11.46 23.15
C VAL A 656 51.18 -10.64 22.45
N THR A 657 51.48 -9.40 22.06
CA THR A 657 50.55 -8.41 21.49
C THR A 657 51.09 -7.82 20.19
N THR A 658 50.32 -7.97 19.11
CA THR A 658 50.38 -7.10 17.94
C THR A 658 49.40 -5.92 18.15
N PRO A 659 49.67 -4.72 17.63
CA PRO A 659 48.76 -3.56 17.75
C PRO A 659 47.32 -3.87 17.30
N GLU A 660 47.18 -4.66 16.24
CA GLU A 660 45.90 -5.15 15.71
C GLU A 660 45.08 -5.97 16.72
N ARG A 661 45.74 -6.66 17.65
CA ARG A 661 45.06 -7.42 18.70
C ARG A 661 44.44 -6.51 19.74
N ASP A 662 45.11 -5.42 20.11
CA ASP A 662 44.63 -4.48 21.12
C ASP A 662 43.50 -3.59 20.57
N GLU A 663 43.57 -3.18 19.30
CA GLU A 663 42.50 -2.42 18.62
C GLU A 663 41.18 -3.19 18.56
N PHE A 664 41.22 -4.49 18.25
CA PHE A 664 40.02 -5.33 18.25
C PHE A 664 39.39 -5.45 19.64
N PHE A 665 40.21 -5.59 20.70
CA PHE A 665 39.69 -5.67 22.06
C PHE A 665 39.09 -4.35 22.53
N GLU A 666 39.73 -3.22 22.21
CA GLU A 666 39.20 -1.89 22.54
C GLU A 666 37.86 -1.64 21.83
N LYS A 667 37.74 -2.01 20.55
CA LYS A 667 36.48 -1.91 19.79
C LYS A 667 35.34 -2.75 20.40
N ILE A 668 35.63 -3.98 20.81
CA ILE A 668 34.65 -4.86 21.47
C ILE A 668 34.25 -4.34 22.85
N GLU A 669 35.23 -3.83 23.61
CA GLU A 669 35.00 -3.30 24.95
C GLU A 669 34.13 -2.04 24.90
N GLU A 670 34.36 -1.17 23.91
CA GLU A 670 33.58 0.04 23.68
C GLU A 670 32.16 -0.27 23.19
N ASP A 671 32.01 -1.19 22.23
CA ASP A 671 30.72 -1.67 21.75
C ASP A 671 29.84 -2.23 22.89
N TYR A 672 30.40 -3.14 23.70
CA TYR A 672 29.68 -3.71 24.82
C TYR A 672 29.30 -2.65 25.88
N LYS A 673 30.18 -1.67 26.15
CA LYS A 673 29.91 -0.55 27.07
C LYS A 673 28.75 0.31 26.60
N ASN A 674 28.77 0.69 25.32
CA ASN A 674 27.73 1.51 24.71
C ASN A 674 26.39 0.75 24.72
N GLY A 675 26.42 -0.54 24.42
CA GLY A 675 25.26 -1.43 24.47
C GLY A 675 24.58 -1.53 25.85
N VAL A 676 25.36 -1.73 26.91
CA VAL A 676 24.83 -1.79 28.30
C VAL A 676 24.24 -0.44 28.73
N GLN A 677 24.90 0.66 28.40
CA GLN A 677 24.40 2.01 28.73
C GLN A 677 23.06 2.28 28.00
N LEU A 678 22.96 1.91 26.73
CA LEU A 678 21.71 2.00 25.96
C LEU A 678 20.56 1.19 26.58
N GLU A 679 20.82 0.00 27.10
CA GLU A 679 19.80 -0.83 27.76
C GLU A 679 19.34 -0.23 29.11
N ILE A 680 20.26 0.40 29.86
CA ILE A 680 19.92 1.17 31.07
C ILE A 680 19.02 2.36 30.70
N ASP A 681 19.42 3.14 29.69
CA ASP A 681 18.68 4.31 29.24
C ASP A 681 17.29 3.93 28.71
N ARG A 682 17.16 2.79 28.02
CA ARG A 682 15.88 2.22 27.58
C ARG A 682 14.96 1.82 28.73
N LYS A 683 15.48 1.18 29.78
CA LYS A 683 14.68 0.83 30.97
C LYS A 683 14.13 2.08 31.65
N VAL A 684 14.94 3.14 31.74
CA VAL A 684 14.52 4.45 32.27
C VAL A 684 13.46 5.09 31.36
N ALA A 685 13.68 5.08 30.04
CA ALA A 685 12.75 5.59 29.03
C ALA A 685 11.38 4.90 29.09
N LYS A 686 11.35 3.56 29.10
CA LYS A 686 10.14 2.76 29.24
C LYS A 686 9.42 3.01 30.56
N GLY A 687 10.16 3.20 31.65
CA GLY A 687 9.61 3.60 32.94
C GLY A 687 8.81 4.91 32.83
N LYS A 688 9.43 5.95 32.26
CA LYS A 688 8.79 7.26 32.05
C LYS A 688 7.61 7.22 31.07
N PHE A 689 7.72 6.42 30.00
CA PHE A 689 6.62 6.21 29.06
C PHE A 689 5.41 5.60 29.77
N ASN A 690 5.61 4.54 30.55
CA ASN A 690 4.55 3.85 31.29
C ASN A 690 3.92 4.74 32.37
N GLU A 691 4.71 5.56 33.05
CA GLU A 691 4.20 6.57 34.00
C GLU A 691 3.28 7.59 33.32
N THR A 692 3.58 7.94 32.07
CA THR A 692 2.82 8.96 31.31
C THR A 692 1.58 8.37 30.61
N SER A 693 1.70 7.18 30.05
CA SER A 693 0.63 6.53 29.27
C SER A 693 -0.36 5.72 30.12
N GLY A 694 0.07 5.22 31.28
CA GLY A 694 -0.73 4.35 32.16
C GLY A 694 -2.13 4.88 32.48
N PRO A 695 -2.28 6.11 33.00
CA PRO A 695 -3.59 6.67 33.32
C PRO A 695 -4.55 6.75 32.12
N MET A 696 -4.03 7.10 30.94
CA MET A 696 -4.79 7.19 29.69
C MET A 696 -5.20 5.81 29.20
N LYS A 697 -4.26 4.85 29.22
CA LYS A 697 -4.48 3.47 28.78
C LYS A 697 -5.52 2.76 29.65
N ASP A 698 -5.45 2.92 30.97
CA ASP A 698 -6.42 2.33 31.90
C ASP A 698 -7.84 2.86 31.68
N GLU A 699 -7.98 4.16 31.40
CA GLU A 699 -9.28 4.79 31.11
C GLU A 699 -9.80 4.35 29.72
N LEU A 700 -8.94 4.26 28.70
CA LEU A 700 -9.30 3.77 27.36
C LEU A 700 -9.67 2.27 27.35
N ASP A 701 -8.91 1.42 28.04
CA ASP A 701 -9.24 0.00 28.24
C ASP A 701 -10.57 -0.15 28.98
N MET A 702 -10.87 0.74 29.92
CA MET A 702 -12.16 0.77 30.62
C MET A 702 -13.32 1.15 29.68
N LEU A 703 -13.13 2.16 28.83
CA LEU A 703 -14.14 2.67 27.90
C LEU A 703 -14.43 1.72 26.72
N THR A 704 -13.48 0.85 26.37
CA THR A 704 -13.55 -0.03 25.18
C THR A 704 -13.80 -1.51 25.51
N ALA A 705 -13.91 -1.88 26.79
CA ALA A 705 -14.10 -3.27 27.22
C ALA A 705 -15.46 -3.87 26.79
N LYS A 706 -15.42 -4.97 26.01
CA LYS A 706 -16.59 -5.68 25.45
C LYS A 706 -17.67 -6.11 26.47
N SER A 707 -17.33 -6.28 27.75
CA SER A 707 -18.22 -6.85 28.77
C SER A 707 -18.99 -5.82 29.60
N LYS A 708 -18.65 -4.53 29.51
CA LYS A 708 -19.36 -3.48 30.23
C LYS A 708 -20.38 -2.84 29.28
N SER A 709 -21.66 -3.16 29.47
CA SER A 709 -22.72 -2.34 28.86
C SER A 709 -22.47 -0.86 29.21
N TRP A 710 -22.85 0.07 28.32
CA TRP A 710 -22.76 1.52 28.56
C TRP A 710 -23.28 1.95 29.95
N LYS A 711 -24.29 1.24 30.44
CA LYS A 711 -24.87 1.37 31.79
C LYS A 711 -23.85 1.17 32.92
N GLY A 712 -22.84 0.31 32.72
CA GLY A 712 -21.72 0.06 33.63
C GLY A 712 -20.58 1.07 33.52
N ALA A 713 -20.27 1.57 32.32
CA ALA A 713 -19.30 2.66 32.12
C ALA A 713 -19.81 3.98 32.75
N LYS A 714 -21.09 4.31 32.51
CA LYS A 714 -21.79 5.46 33.11
C LYS A 714 -21.89 5.40 34.63
N ALA A 715 -22.01 4.21 35.22
CA ALA A 715 -22.08 4.02 36.67
C ALA A 715 -20.73 4.19 37.40
N LEU A 716 -19.60 4.03 36.69
CA LEU A 716 -18.24 4.22 37.21
C LEU A 716 -17.72 5.65 36.96
N LEU A 717 -18.17 6.32 35.89
CA LEU A 717 -17.95 7.76 35.61
C LEU A 717 -18.87 8.69 36.42
N LYS A 718 -19.20 8.30 37.66
CA LYS A 718 -20.27 8.86 38.52
C LYS A 718 -20.17 10.36 38.88
N GLY A 719 -19.20 11.09 38.35
CA GLY A 719 -18.99 12.53 38.52
C GLY A 719 -19.30 13.41 37.30
N PHE A 720 -19.69 12.83 36.15
CA PHE A 720 -19.92 13.57 34.90
C PHE A 720 -21.41 13.61 34.52
N PRO A 721 -22.13 14.72 34.80
CA PRO A 721 -23.59 14.78 34.68
C PRO A 721 -24.12 14.92 33.23
N ARG A 722 -23.27 15.08 32.21
CA ARG A 722 -23.68 15.15 30.81
C ARG A 722 -22.62 14.51 29.92
N ILE A 723 -22.82 13.24 29.60
CA ILE A 723 -22.17 12.59 28.45
C ILE A 723 -23.28 12.42 27.42
N ASP A 724 -23.08 12.98 26.23
CA ASP A 724 -24.01 12.83 25.12
C ASP A 724 -23.84 11.42 24.51
N GLU A 725 -24.92 10.65 24.52
CA GLU A 725 -24.91 9.26 24.04
C GLU A 725 -24.93 9.19 22.50
N ALA A 726 -25.25 10.29 21.82
CA ALA A 726 -25.35 10.36 20.35
C ALA A 726 -23.99 10.57 19.66
N THR A 727 -23.01 11.15 20.35
CA THR A 727 -21.68 11.48 19.79
C THR A 727 -20.60 10.47 20.18
N PHE A 728 -20.91 9.51 21.04
CA PHE A 728 -19.94 8.51 21.50
C PHE A 728 -19.70 7.43 20.43
N ASP A 729 -18.51 7.47 19.83
CA ASP A 729 -18.03 6.41 18.94
C ASP A 729 -16.93 5.57 19.63
N PRO A 730 -17.24 4.34 20.09
CA PRO A 730 -16.28 3.46 20.75
C PRO A 730 -15.17 2.96 19.82
N THR A 731 -15.31 3.09 18.49
CA THR A 731 -14.26 2.68 17.55
C THR A 731 -13.06 3.63 17.63
N ARG A 732 -13.30 4.95 17.65
CA ARG A 732 -12.24 5.97 17.81
C ARG A 732 -11.40 5.78 19.08
N PHE A 733 -12.04 5.46 20.22
CA PHE A 733 -11.31 5.17 21.47
C PHE A 733 -10.52 3.86 21.41
N LYS A 734 -11.04 2.87 20.67
CA LYS A 734 -10.37 1.59 20.47
C LYS A 734 -9.17 1.72 19.54
N ASP A 735 -9.26 2.56 18.51
CA ASP A 735 -8.17 2.84 17.59
C ASP A 735 -7.05 3.58 18.34
N LEU A 736 -7.38 4.62 19.11
CA LEU A 736 -6.40 5.32 19.96
C LEU A 736 -5.75 4.39 21.00
N LEU A 737 -6.53 3.51 21.64
CA LEU A 737 -5.97 2.50 22.55
C LEU A 737 -5.00 1.55 21.84
N THR A 738 -5.28 1.24 20.58
CA THR A 738 -4.42 0.39 19.75
C THR A 738 -3.12 1.12 19.41
N GLU A 739 -3.20 2.39 19.00
CA GLU A 739 -2.03 3.25 18.73
C GLU A 739 -1.16 3.43 19.97
N VAL A 740 -1.74 3.69 21.15
CA VAL A 740 -0.98 3.80 22.41
C VAL A 740 -0.28 2.48 22.77
N LYS A 741 -0.92 1.34 22.53
CA LYS A 741 -0.31 0.01 22.75
C LYS A 741 0.77 -0.33 21.72
N LEU A 742 0.62 0.12 20.47
CA LEU A 742 1.66 0.01 19.44
C LEU A 742 2.86 0.87 19.80
N LEU A 743 2.64 2.12 20.22
CA LEU A 743 3.71 3.02 20.64
C LEU A 743 4.45 2.49 21.88
N GLU A 744 3.77 1.85 22.83
CA GLU A 744 4.40 1.15 23.97
C GLU A 744 5.32 0.00 23.52
N GLN A 745 4.92 -0.72 22.48
CA GLN A 745 5.73 -1.79 21.88
C GLN A 745 6.93 -1.21 21.14
N GLU A 746 6.75 -0.15 20.36
CA GLU A 746 7.84 0.56 19.66
C GLU A 746 8.86 1.15 20.65
N CYS A 747 8.40 1.73 21.76
CA CYS A 747 9.26 2.20 22.86
C CYS A 747 10.08 1.08 23.49
N ALA A 748 9.58 -0.16 23.46
CA ALA A 748 10.29 -1.30 24.02
C ALA A 748 11.43 -1.79 23.11
N VAL A 749 11.47 -1.35 21.84
CA VAL A 749 12.44 -1.85 20.85
C VAL A 749 13.32 -0.75 20.26
N ASN A 750 12.83 0.49 20.12
CA ASN A 750 13.56 1.61 19.53
C ASN A 750 14.34 2.44 20.58
N SER A 751 15.46 3.05 20.18
CA SER A 751 16.29 3.93 21.02
C SER A 751 15.91 5.41 20.99
N SER A 752 15.01 5.84 20.09
CA SER A 752 14.57 7.24 20.04
C SER A 752 13.49 7.53 21.09
N TYR A 753 13.92 7.80 22.32
CA TYR A 753 13.03 8.17 23.43
C TYR A 753 12.26 9.48 23.15
N ASP A 754 12.92 10.47 22.54
CA ASP A 754 12.34 11.79 22.33
C ASP A 754 11.19 11.77 21.31
N GLU A 755 11.38 11.09 20.17
CA GLU A 755 10.33 10.92 19.15
C GLU A 755 9.10 10.18 19.71
N ASN A 756 9.34 9.12 20.49
CA ASN A 756 8.28 8.35 21.10
C ASN A 756 7.50 9.13 22.16
N MET A 757 8.19 9.98 22.93
CA MET A 757 7.54 10.85 23.91
C MET A 757 6.78 12.00 23.25
N ASP A 758 7.24 12.49 22.10
CA ASP A 758 6.52 13.51 21.32
C ASP A 758 5.25 12.92 20.67
N ARG A 759 5.35 11.72 20.07
CA ARG A 759 4.15 10.98 19.61
C ARG A 759 3.18 10.69 20.74
N LEU A 760 3.66 10.32 21.94
CA LEU A 760 2.81 10.11 23.10
C LEU A 760 2.09 11.41 23.53
N LYS A 761 2.72 12.59 23.40
CA LYS A 761 2.06 13.88 23.65
C LYS A 761 0.98 14.17 22.62
N GLU A 762 1.18 13.82 21.36
CA GLU A 762 0.18 13.97 20.30
C GLU A 762 -1.03 13.07 20.56
N LEU A 763 -0.81 11.77 20.83
CA LEU A 763 -1.88 10.82 21.19
C LEU A 763 -2.63 11.27 22.45
N LYS A 764 -1.91 11.83 23.43
CA LYS A 764 -2.53 12.44 24.61
C LYS A 764 -3.38 13.66 24.26
N GLY A 765 -2.95 14.49 23.30
CA GLY A 765 -3.75 15.60 22.79
C GLY A 765 -5.04 15.14 22.13
N MET A 766 -4.98 14.07 21.32
CA MET A 766 -6.17 13.45 20.70
C MET A 766 -7.10 12.83 21.75
N TYR A 767 -6.52 12.15 22.74
CA TYR A 767 -7.26 11.62 23.89
C TYR A 767 -7.99 12.73 24.66
N ASP A 768 -7.30 13.81 25.01
CA ASP A 768 -7.86 14.94 25.75
C ASP A 768 -8.98 15.63 24.94
N ALA A 769 -8.85 15.71 23.62
CA ALA A 769 -9.89 16.23 22.72
C ALA A 769 -11.13 15.32 22.69
N MET A 770 -10.96 14.01 22.49
CA MET A 770 -12.07 13.04 22.48
C MET A 770 -12.76 12.93 23.85
N ARG A 771 -11.98 13.01 24.93
CA ARG A 771 -12.51 13.13 26.29
C ARG A 771 -13.27 14.45 26.48
N GLY A 772 -12.83 15.52 25.84
CA GLY A 772 -13.50 16.82 25.83
C GLY A 772 -14.85 16.77 25.12
N GLU A 773 -14.95 16.08 23.98
CA GLU A 773 -16.21 15.80 23.26
C GLU A 773 -17.19 15.01 24.16
N LEU A 774 -16.69 13.99 24.86
CA LEU A 774 -17.47 13.18 25.80
C LEU A 774 -17.96 13.97 27.03
N THR A 775 -17.16 14.89 27.56
CA THR A 775 -17.43 15.62 28.82
C THR A 775 -17.99 17.03 28.61
N GLY A 776 -18.05 17.49 27.35
CA GLY A 776 -18.41 18.84 26.95
C GLY A 776 -17.50 19.91 27.55
N PHE A 777 -16.20 19.61 27.68
CA PHE A 777 -15.19 20.57 28.15
C PHE A 777 -13.80 20.28 27.57
N ARG A 778 -13.28 21.22 26.78
CA ARG A 778 -12.02 21.07 26.04
C ARG A 778 -10.79 21.37 26.89
N GLU A 779 -10.15 20.32 27.41
CA GLU A 779 -8.94 20.42 28.25
C GLU A 779 -7.72 20.96 27.49
N ASP A 780 -7.64 20.71 26.19
CA ASP A 780 -6.60 21.19 25.29
C ASP A 780 -6.59 22.74 25.18
N ILE A 781 -7.76 23.37 25.29
CA ILE A 781 -7.93 24.83 25.20
C ILE A 781 -7.83 25.52 26.57
N ALA A 782 -8.05 24.81 27.68
CA ALA A 782 -8.17 25.39 29.01
C ALA A 782 -6.90 26.12 29.48
N LYS A 783 -5.70 25.59 29.19
CA LYS A 783 -4.41 26.25 29.52
C LYS A 783 -4.18 27.51 28.69
N ASP A 784 -4.70 27.51 27.48
CA ASP A 784 -4.58 28.59 26.51
C ASP A 784 -5.43 29.81 26.86
N VAL A 785 -6.52 29.60 27.59
CA VAL A 785 -7.38 30.66 28.14
C VAL A 785 -6.64 31.46 29.21
N VAL A 786 -5.77 30.85 30.02
CA VAL A 786 -4.95 31.56 31.03
C VAL A 786 -4.07 32.60 30.35
N LYS A 787 -3.31 32.19 29.34
CA LYS A 787 -2.41 33.08 28.58
C LYS A 787 -3.19 34.18 27.84
N ALA A 788 -4.32 33.82 27.22
CA ALA A 788 -5.17 34.78 26.51
C ALA A 788 -5.78 35.82 27.46
N ALA A 789 -6.22 35.39 28.65
CA ALA A 789 -6.76 36.27 29.68
C ALA A 789 -5.68 37.21 30.24
N GLU A 790 -4.48 36.71 30.51
CA GLU A 790 -3.36 37.55 30.94
C GLU A 790 -3.02 38.62 29.89
N LYS A 791 -2.92 38.23 28.62
CA LYS A 791 -2.69 39.18 27.52
C LYS A 791 -3.79 40.23 27.42
N ALA A 792 -5.06 39.83 27.58
CA ALA A 792 -6.19 40.74 27.58
C ALA A 792 -6.14 41.71 28.76
N ILE A 793 -5.86 41.23 29.97
CA ILE A 793 -5.75 42.06 31.19
C ILE A 793 -4.64 43.09 31.04
N THR A 794 -3.44 42.68 30.60
CA THR A 794 -2.33 43.61 30.38
C THR A 794 -2.72 44.70 29.40
N ARG A 795 -3.40 44.35 28.30
CA ARG A 795 -3.86 45.34 27.30
C ARG A 795 -4.97 46.24 27.83
N MET A 796 -5.85 45.74 28.69
CA MET A 796 -6.86 46.55 29.39
C MET A 796 -6.21 47.56 30.32
N GLU A 797 -5.19 47.15 31.07
CA GLU A 797 -4.43 48.02 31.98
C GLU A 797 -3.66 49.10 31.20
N SER A 798 -2.98 48.73 30.11
CA SER A 798 -2.29 49.69 29.23
C SER A 798 -3.26 50.70 28.62
N ALA A 799 -4.37 50.25 28.02
CA ALA A 799 -5.34 51.14 27.40
C ALA A 799 -5.99 52.11 28.41
N LYS A 800 -6.17 51.64 29.66
CA LYS A 800 -6.69 52.48 30.75
C LYS A 800 -5.66 53.53 31.19
N ALA A 801 -4.41 53.12 31.42
CA ALA A 801 -3.34 54.03 31.82
C ALA A 801 -3.08 55.10 30.76
N PHE A 802 -3.06 54.71 29.49
CA PHE A 802 -2.89 55.64 28.37
C PHE A 802 -4.04 56.66 28.28
N ALA A 803 -5.30 56.19 28.35
CA ALA A 803 -6.45 57.09 28.31
C ALA A 803 -6.47 58.06 29.50
N GLU A 804 -6.16 57.60 30.71
CA GLU A 804 -6.24 58.42 31.94
C GLU A 804 -5.06 59.37 32.14
N GLY A 805 -3.90 59.12 31.51
CA GLY A 805 -2.66 59.89 31.71
C GLY A 805 -2.02 60.40 30.41
N ASP A 806 -1.50 59.48 29.61
CA ASP A 806 -0.65 59.80 28.45
C ASP A 806 -1.41 60.57 27.37
N PHE A 807 -2.68 60.23 27.14
CA PHE A 807 -3.54 60.95 26.19
C PHE A 807 -3.77 62.40 26.62
N ILE A 808 -4.00 62.66 27.92
CA ILE A 808 -4.20 64.02 28.44
C ILE A 808 -2.92 64.83 28.27
N THR A 809 -1.78 64.22 28.59
CA THR A 809 -0.45 64.85 28.50
C THR A 809 -0.06 65.11 27.05
N GLY A 810 -0.31 64.15 26.15
CA GLY A 810 -0.06 64.26 24.72
C GLY A 810 -0.90 65.37 24.07
N VAL A 811 -2.20 65.42 24.36
CA VAL A 811 -3.08 66.50 23.87
C VAL A 811 -2.69 67.86 24.46
N ALA A 812 -2.28 67.92 25.73
CA ALA A 812 -1.79 69.15 26.35
C ALA A 812 -0.46 69.64 25.72
N SER A 813 0.44 68.71 25.36
CA SER A 813 1.73 69.05 24.74
C SER A 813 1.61 69.59 23.32
N GLN A 814 0.46 69.37 22.66
CA GLN A 814 0.16 69.91 21.33
C GLN A 814 -0.51 71.29 21.38
N GLN A 815 -0.74 71.86 22.57
CA GLN A 815 -1.24 73.24 22.71
C GLN A 815 -0.08 74.24 22.62
N GLU A 816 -0.29 75.33 21.88
CA GLU A 816 0.67 76.43 21.80
C GLU A 816 0.76 77.18 23.14
N ALA A 817 1.95 77.65 23.50
CA ALA A 817 2.23 78.22 24.82
C ALA A 817 1.37 79.47 25.11
N GLY A 818 0.46 79.34 26.09
CA GLY A 818 -0.41 80.43 26.56
C GLY A 818 -1.88 80.34 26.11
N GLU A 819 -2.25 79.33 25.31
CA GLU A 819 -3.61 79.13 24.83
C GLU A 819 -4.22 77.83 25.38
N ASP A 820 -5.22 77.93 26.25
CA ASP A 820 -5.83 76.79 26.97
C ASP A 820 -7.13 76.33 26.26
N TYR A 821 -7.04 76.00 24.97
CA TYR A 821 -8.21 75.65 24.14
C TYR A 821 -8.92 74.37 24.60
N VAL A 822 -8.18 73.44 25.21
CA VAL A 822 -8.74 72.19 25.76
C VAL A 822 -8.54 72.18 27.27
N ASN A 823 -9.61 72.49 28.00
CA ASN A 823 -9.64 72.43 29.45
C ASN A 823 -9.25 71.03 29.94
N ALA A 824 -8.09 70.90 30.59
CA ALA A 824 -7.56 69.63 31.11
C ALA A 824 -8.54 68.91 32.06
N GLY A 825 -9.36 69.66 32.82
CA GLY A 825 -10.41 69.11 33.67
C GLY A 825 -11.54 68.46 32.88
N SER A 826 -11.95 69.04 31.75
CA SER A 826 -12.93 68.47 30.83
C SER A 826 -12.37 67.26 30.07
N LEU A 827 -11.11 67.34 29.65
CA LEU A 827 -10.42 66.22 28.99
C LEU A 827 -10.28 65.03 29.94
N LYS A 828 -9.90 65.28 31.21
CA LYS A 828 -9.86 64.26 32.27
C LYS A 828 -11.24 63.63 32.51
N ARG A 829 -12.32 64.42 32.51
CA ARG A 829 -13.69 63.89 32.61
C ARG A 829 -14.06 63.04 31.39
N PHE A 830 -13.69 63.47 30.19
CA PHE A 830 -13.92 62.72 28.95
C PHE A 830 -13.16 61.39 28.93
N THR A 831 -11.85 61.39 29.22
CA THR A 831 -11.05 60.17 29.26
C THR A 831 -11.47 59.23 30.39
N THR A 832 -11.90 59.77 31.53
CA THR A 832 -12.55 58.97 32.59
C THR A 832 -13.81 58.26 32.08
N CYS A 833 -14.62 58.90 31.23
CA CYS A 833 -15.77 58.24 30.60
C CYS A 833 -15.36 57.14 29.60
N VAL A 834 -14.22 57.30 28.93
CA VAL A 834 -13.66 56.31 27.99
C VAL A 834 -13.04 55.11 28.72
N SER A 835 -12.36 55.34 29.84
CA SER A 835 -11.68 54.30 30.62
C SER A 835 -12.59 53.56 31.60
N LYS A 836 -13.68 54.20 32.05
CA LYS A 836 -14.71 53.62 32.95
C LYS A 836 -15.20 52.22 32.57
N PRO A 837 -15.45 51.87 31.29
CA PRO A 837 -15.84 50.51 30.94
C PRO A 837 -14.71 49.48 31.06
N ILE A 838 -13.43 49.88 31.04
CA ILE A 838 -12.26 49.00 31.03
C ILE A 838 -11.91 48.55 32.46
N ILE A 839 -12.57 47.52 32.94
CA ILE A 839 -12.36 46.94 34.28
C ILE A 839 -12.03 45.46 34.15
N PRO A 840 -10.80 45.01 34.47
CA PRO A 840 -10.42 43.60 34.40
C PRO A 840 -11.23 42.70 35.36
N GLY A 841 -11.67 43.25 36.50
CA GLY A 841 -12.46 42.52 37.49
C GLY A 841 -11.77 41.23 37.97
N GLU A 842 -12.55 40.16 38.12
CA GLU A 842 -12.07 38.83 38.54
C GLU A 842 -11.61 37.94 37.36
N LEU A 843 -11.40 38.51 36.17
CA LEU A 843 -11.07 37.74 34.95
C LEU A 843 -9.82 36.87 35.13
N ARG A 844 -8.80 37.36 35.86
CA ARG A 844 -7.59 36.58 36.19
C ARG A 844 -7.92 35.36 37.03
N THR A 845 -8.76 35.53 38.04
CA THR A 845 -9.19 34.46 38.95
C THR A 845 -9.99 33.41 38.20
N TYR A 846 -10.95 33.82 37.36
CA TYR A 846 -11.72 32.87 36.56
C TYR A 846 -10.85 32.12 35.54
N ALA A 847 -9.91 32.78 34.88
CA ALA A 847 -8.99 32.13 33.95
C ALA A 847 -8.10 31.10 34.67
N GLN A 848 -7.58 31.42 35.86
CA GLN A 848 -6.80 30.49 36.68
C GLN A 848 -7.62 29.27 37.13
N VAL A 849 -8.88 29.47 37.52
CA VAL A 849 -9.79 28.36 37.83
C VAL A 849 -10.03 27.50 36.60
N ILE A 850 -10.27 28.08 35.43
CA ILE A 850 -10.46 27.35 34.16
C ILE A 850 -9.23 26.49 33.80
N GLY A 851 -8.01 27.02 33.98
CA GLY A 851 -6.77 26.34 33.64
C GLY A 851 -6.28 25.31 34.67
N ASP A 852 -6.85 25.25 35.86
CA ASP A 852 -6.44 24.33 36.93
C ASP A 852 -7.17 22.98 36.81
N SER A 853 -6.44 21.96 36.35
CA SER A 853 -6.97 20.59 36.21
C SER A 853 -7.32 19.91 37.53
N LYS A 854 -6.90 20.46 38.68
CA LYS A 854 -7.27 19.96 40.01
C LYS A 854 -8.65 20.45 40.45
N LYS A 855 -9.22 21.48 39.80
CA LYS A 855 -10.55 22.01 40.10
C LYS A 855 -11.64 21.16 39.46
N SER A 856 -12.81 21.13 40.10
CA SER A 856 -13.92 20.34 39.58
C SER A 856 -14.44 20.91 38.26
N LEU A 857 -14.95 20.05 37.38
CA LEU A 857 -15.51 20.47 36.10
C LEU A 857 -16.64 21.51 36.25
N GLN A 858 -17.45 21.37 37.30
CA GLN A 858 -18.54 22.31 37.60
C GLN A 858 -18.01 23.71 37.95
N GLU A 859 -16.95 23.80 38.77
CA GLU A 859 -16.31 25.07 39.11
C GLU A 859 -15.66 25.71 37.88
N ARG A 860 -15.02 24.91 37.01
CA ARG A 860 -14.38 25.37 35.78
C ARG A 860 -15.39 25.88 34.75
N LYS A 861 -16.51 25.18 34.56
CA LYS A 861 -17.63 25.64 33.70
C LYS A 861 -18.29 26.90 34.25
N LYS A 862 -18.47 27.01 35.58
CA LYS A 862 -18.98 28.23 36.21
C LYS A 862 -18.02 29.40 35.99
N ALA A 863 -16.72 29.20 36.19
CA ALA A 863 -15.71 30.24 35.95
C ALA A 863 -15.69 30.72 34.48
N ARG A 864 -15.90 29.82 33.51
CA ARG A 864 -16.10 30.18 32.09
C ARG A 864 -17.29 31.12 31.89
N GLU A 865 -18.46 30.79 32.44
CA GLU A 865 -19.66 31.63 32.31
C GLU A 865 -19.47 33.00 32.96
N GLU A 866 -18.85 33.06 34.14
CA GLU A 866 -18.55 34.34 34.80
C GLU A 866 -17.49 35.14 34.03
N ALA A 867 -16.48 34.49 33.43
CA ALA A 867 -15.53 35.16 32.54
C ALA A 867 -16.22 35.73 31.28
N LEU A 868 -17.13 34.99 30.64
CA LEU A 868 -17.93 35.48 29.52
C LEU A 868 -18.84 36.65 29.91
N ARG A 869 -19.41 36.63 31.12
CA ARG A 869 -20.20 37.74 31.68
C ARG A 869 -19.37 39.00 31.94
N LEU A 870 -18.05 38.90 32.06
CA LEU A 870 -17.16 40.06 32.12
C LEU A 870 -16.74 40.53 30.71
N VAL A 871 -16.35 39.61 29.83
CA VAL A 871 -15.79 39.93 28.51
C VAL A 871 -16.85 40.47 27.54
N ARG A 872 -18.05 39.89 27.49
CA ARG A 872 -19.11 40.30 26.54
C ARG A 872 -19.63 41.72 26.78
N PRO A 873 -19.98 42.14 28.00
CA PRO A 873 -20.39 43.52 28.25
C PRO A 873 -19.28 44.53 27.96
N LEU A 874 -18.02 44.15 28.19
CA LEU A 874 -16.87 45.00 27.86
C LEU A 874 -16.75 45.20 26.34
N LEU A 875 -16.78 44.12 25.55
CA LEU A 875 -16.78 44.19 24.09
C LEU A 875 -17.94 45.03 23.55
N ALA A 876 -19.16 44.81 24.06
CA ALA A 876 -20.34 45.57 23.67
C ALA A 876 -20.20 47.07 24.00
N ARG A 877 -19.64 47.43 25.16
CA ARG A 877 -19.41 48.83 25.54
C ARG A 877 -18.31 49.48 24.70
N LEU A 878 -17.23 48.77 24.41
CA LEU A 878 -16.17 49.24 23.51
C LEU A 878 -16.70 49.54 22.10
N ASP A 879 -17.72 48.82 21.64
CA ASP A 879 -18.29 48.98 20.30
C ASP A 879 -19.47 49.96 20.23
N SER A 880 -20.20 50.18 21.33
CA SER A 880 -21.43 50.99 21.33
C SER A 880 -21.29 52.36 22.01
N ASP A 881 -20.40 52.52 22.98
CA ASP A 881 -20.31 53.75 23.79
C ASP A 881 -19.86 54.96 22.95
N LYS A 882 -20.63 56.04 23.04
CA LYS A 882 -20.38 57.28 22.30
C LYS A 882 -19.04 57.90 22.68
N ALA A 883 -18.63 57.84 23.94
CA ALA A 883 -17.34 58.37 24.38
C ALA A 883 -16.18 57.60 23.74
N VAL A 884 -16.26 56.27 23.72
CA VAL A 884 -15.24 55.41 23.10
C VAL A 884 -15.21 55.59 21.58
N LYS A 885 -16.36 55.72 20.91
CA LYS A 885 -16.41 56.01 19.47
C LYS A 885 -15.78 57.35 19.11
N LEU A 886 -16.03 58.38 19.90
CA LEU A 886 -15.42 59.70 19.73
C LEU A 886 -13.92 59.64 20.05
N TYR A 887 -13.53 58.92 21.10
CA TYR A 887 -12.14 58.69 21.44
C TYR A 887 -11.41 57.95 20.33
N ARG A 888 -12.01 56.99 19.62
CA ARG A 888 -11.37 56.31 18.48
C ARG A 888 -11.22 57.19 17.24
N ARG A 889 -11.99 58.27 17.13
CA ARG A 889 -12.07 59.19 15.98
C ARG A 889 -11.40 60.54 16.27
N HIS A 890 -10.65 60.65 17.36
CA HIS A 890 -9.98 61.90 17.69
C HIS A 890 -9.00 62.31 16.57
N PRO A 891 -8.86 63.62 16.29
CA PRO A 891 -8.07 64.12 15.17
C PRO A 891 -6.55 64.04 15.40
N PHE A 892 -6.09 63.62 16.58
CA PHE A 892 -4.67 63.55 16.94
C PHE A 892 -4.05 62.23 16.45
N SER A 893 -3.75 62.16 15.16
CA SER A 893 -3.30 60.93 14.46
C SER A 893 -1.94 60.37 14.91
N GLU A 894 -1.15 61.14 15.66
CA GLU A 894 0.19 60.75 16.14
C GLU A 894 0.17 59.99 17.49
N LEU A 895 -0.99 59.91 18.16
CA LEU A 895 -1.14 59.19 19.42
C LEU A 895 -1.68 57.76 19.14
N ASP A 896 -0.98 56.75 19.66
CA ASP A 896 -1.38 55.34 19.50
C ASP A 896 -2.79 55.07 20.06
N ASN A 897 -3.66 54.48 19.26
CA ASN A 897 -5.03 54.16 19.66
C ASN A 897 -5.11 52.77 20.30
N ASP A 898 -4.73 52.69 21.58
CA ASP A 898 -4.66 51.44 22.35
C ASP A 898 -6.00 50.68 22.42
N ILE A 899 -7.14 51.38 22.30
CA ILE A 899 -8.46 50.74 22.28
C ILE A 899 -8.68 49.92 21.01
N ASN A 900 -8.08 50.30 19.88
CA ASN A 900 -8.13 49.52 18.63
C ASN A 900 -7.32 48.22 18.73
N VAL A 901 -6.28 48.19 19.57
CA VAL A 901 -5.45 46.99 19.83
C VAL A 901 -6.10 46.08 20.88
N LEU A 902 -6.82 46.65 21.86
CA LEU A 902 -7.51 45.89 22.90
C LEU A 902 -8.67 45.03 22.36
N ARG A 903 -9.45 45.56 21.40
CA ARG A 903 -10.66 44.88 20.89
C ARG A 903 -10.34 43.50 20.27
N PRO A 904 -9.38 43.32 19.34
CA PRO A 904 -9.03 42.01 18.80
C PRO A 904 -8.61 40.98 19.86
N VAL A 905 -7.89 41.41 20.90
CA VAL A 905 -7.42 40.52 21.98
C VAL A 905 -8.59 40.01 22.83
N LEU A 906 -9.57 40.86 23.11
CA LEU A 906 -10.80 40.47 23.82
C LEU A 906 -11.69 39.53 22.99
N VAL A 907 -11.77 39.74 21.67
CA VAL A 907 -12.50 38.83 20.77
C VAL A 907 -11.83 37.45 20.74
N GLN A 908 -10.50 37.38 20.67
CA GLN A 908 -9.78 36.10 20.75
C GLN A 908 -10.04 35.37 22.08
N LEU A 909 -10.08 36.09 23.19
CA LEU A 909 -10.43 35.52 24.49
C LEU A 909 -11.88 35.03 24.52
N GLU A 910 -12.84 35.78 23.98
CA GLU A 910 -14.23 35.34 23.88
C GLU A 910 -14.37 34.06 23.06
N VAL A 911 -13.73 33.98 21.90
CA VAL A 911 -13.75 32.78 21.04
C VAL A 911 -13.20 31.58 21.81
N LYS A 912 -12.06 31.71 22.50
CA LYS A 912 -11.48 30.62 23.30
C LYS A 912 -12.37 30.22 24.48
N LEU A 913 -13.03 31.17 25.13
CA LEU A 913 -14.00 30.88 26.18
C LEU A 913 -15.23 30.15 25.62
N LEU A 914 -15.68 30.49 24.40
CA LEU A 914 -16.82 29.82 23.77
C LEU A 914 -16.50 28.39 23.35
N THR A 915 -15.32 28.14 22.78
CA THR A 915 -14.88 26.80 22.36
C THR A 915 -14.63 25.84 23.52
N LEU A 916 -14.52 26.32 24.76
CA LEU A 916 -14.41 25.45 25.94
C LEU A 916 -15.64 24.55 26.18
N ALA A 917 -16.81 24.82 25.60
CA ALA A 917 -18.01 24.02 25.80
C ALA A 917 -18.75 23.68 24.49
N SER A 918 -18.00 23.52 23.39
CA SER A 918 -18.52 22.88 22.18
C SER A 918 -18.53 21.38 22.34
#